data_AF-A0A1C5THJ3-F1
#
_entry.id   AF-A0A1C5THJ3-F1
#
_cell.length_a   1.000
_cell.length_b   1.000
_cell.length_c   1.000
_cell.angle_alpha   90.00
_cell.angle_beta   90.00
_cell.angle_gamma   90.00
#
_symmetry.space_group_name_H-M   'P 1'
#
loop_
_entity.id
_entity.type
_entity.pdbx_description
1 polymer ?
#
loop_
_entity_poly.entity_id
_entity_poly.type
_entity_poly.pdbx_seq_one_letter_code
_entity_poly.pdbx_strand_id
1 'polypeptide(L)'
;MKAFDNDTKTYWASRKNNSDDFKNEIVVQLKEATVLDRLIYGGTPSWQKGYAEEFEIYASNTTKGDTFKLVATGEQAASHDIKEITFEPTEFKRIKFVFKKGNLNQAACSVFWLYKEDSLPSIINNIFTDGTMVKLKDEYNNIDVINDLEKEVNNHPLKDQLIYAIDLAKEILQGDKDYSDSTFTVMQNGDTHLKATNNLLMSSFGNDFQSTGIVAKPGEVFNIFVEAEDGKPLPSIVFSQQEGHYGNWRRNYQLKKGMNTIVVPEIYSDSWSQKSAKGGAVYLVNKYTEEQQGKAPVVRIDGGEKFPLFNTGDNQEEFLKELKEYKKKLDENPDTTVDIFEFNTKRLMLTGTAKAAYQVYVNEGIDIEESIATWDSQLEEAITFAGLKDDESDLTNDSTNIRGTIRLMQPYGAAYAAGDHVGIQRHIQEIILRPDKSSMNSIIWGTIHEFGHQMDIKPRTWGEVTNNMWANYASINNGKGDRVPYNNIYSMLAPKESTKGFEDFNLDQKLGMFWQLQIKKDTYWQELEAMYRERRPNPKDYQEKKDILATYSSEVIGMNLTHYFEKYGFTLSEECKNNLKRFPKSNEKIWYLNTNAMKYTGNGFVISDTDLEVSLSKLDSGIKLSMNINENMKDDLLGYEILRNGEVIGFTSSNSYIDTNATHEENIKYEIIPYALNLTTGDKVEVNSFTPSISIQQDEFTIGLREEFEPMDYVKALNHNGENITSKVKVEHNVDTNQQDIYEVKYIITDEGITTEKVVKVEVVSKYDYLSDSEWKAVETQYGSPRRNKDIKGRINGDIKTFEKGFGIHANGKITYDLSGKDYDNFEALLGVDMNISAQDKSSITFKVIGDGKL
;
A
#
# COMPACT_ATOMS: atom_id res chain seq x y z
N MET A 1 49.09 25.74 -37.49
CA MET A 1 47.94 26.65 -37.65
C MET A 1 46.59 25.94 -37.56
N LYS A 2 46.54 24.66 -37.13
CA LYS A 2 45.31 23.85 -37.09
C LYS A 2 44.23 24.30 -36.09
N ALA A 3 44.50 25.32 -35.27
CA ALA A 3 43.50 25.92 -34.38
C ALA A 3 42.73 27.09 -35.05
N PHE A 4 43.14 27.50 -36.26
CA PHE A 4 42.63 28.67 -36.97
C PHE A 4 42.15 28.33 -38.38
N ASP A 5 42.01 27.05 -38.72
CA ASP A 5 41.59 26.56 -40.05
C ASP A 5 40.07 26.36 -40.17
N ASN A 6 39.31 26.68 -39.12
CA ASN A 6 37.85 26.55 -39.06
C ASN A 6 37.34 25.11 -39.24
N ASP A 7 38.18 24.11 -38.94
CA ASP A 7 37.80 22.71 -38.92
C ASP A 7 37.88 22.18 -37.48
N THR A 8 36.72 21.84 -36.90
CA THR A 8 36.64 21.34 -35.52
C THR A 8 37.25 19.95 -35.35
N LYS A 9 37.64 19.27 -36.43
CA LYS A 9 38.27 17.94 -36.43
C LYS A 9 39.80 18.01 -36.46
N THR A 10 40.39 19.16 -36.71
CA THR A 10 41.83 19.41 -36.62
C THR A 10 42.18 20.03 -35.28
N TYR A 11 43.45 19.95 -34.87
CA TYR A 11 43.90 20.60 -33.65
C TYR A 11 45.37 21.01 -33.72
N TRP A 12 45.68 22.11 -33.03
CA TRP A 12 47.05 22.45 -32.64
C TRP A 12 47.36 21.81 -31.28
N ALA A 13 48.59 21.35 -31.12
CA ALA A 13 49.13 20.96 -29.83
C ALA A 13 50.54 21.52 -29.68
N SER A 14 50.87 21.99 -28.49
CA SER A 14 52.22 22.41 -28.14
C SER A 14 53.17 21.21 -28.10
N ARG A 15 54.44 21.47 -28.41
CA ARG A 15 55.51 20.45 -28.33
C ARG A 15 56.12 20.34 -26.94
N LYS A 16 55.92 21.37 -26.10
CA LYS A 16 56.49 21.48 -24.76
C LYS A 16 55.36 21.49 -23.74
N ASN A 17 55.49 20.69 -22.70
CA ASN A 17 54.55 20.68 -21.59
C ASN A 17 54.72 21.94 -20.74
N ASN A 18 53.64 22.36 -20.07
CA ASN A 18 53.67 23.30 -18.98
C ASN A 18 54.52 22.75 -17.81
N SER A 19 55.17 23.66 -17.10
CA SER A 19 55.88 23.43 -15.84
C SER A 19 55.69 24.66 -14.95
N ASP A 20 56.39 24.70 -13.81
CA ASP A 20 56.36 25.88 -12.93
C ASP A 20 57.00 27.10 -13.62
N ASP A 21 58.11 26.89 -14.33
CA ASP A 21 58.85 27.98 -15.03
C ASP A 21 58.42 28.25 -16.47
N PHE A 22 57.47 27.48 -17.02
CA PHE A 22 57.06 27.62 -18.41
C PHE A 22 55.57 27.33 -18.58
N LYS A 23 54.84 28.32 -19.10
CA LYS A 23 53.44 28.16 -19.51
C LYS A 23 53.34 28.32 -21.01
N ASN A 24 52.57 27.45 -21.66
CA ASN A 24 52.26 27.59 -23.07
C ASN A 24 51.33 28.78 -23.28
N GLU A 25 51.56 29.51 -24.37
CA GLU A 25 50.77 30.66 -24.75
C GLU A 25 50.48 30.65 -26.26
N ILE A 26 49.31 31.16 -26.63
CA ILE A 26 48.95 31.50 -28.00
C ILE A 26 48.87 33.02 -28.08
N VAL A 27 49.70 33.63 -28.92
CA VAL A 27 49.64 35.08 -29.18
C VAL A 27 49.19 35.31 -30.62
N VAL A 28 48.05 35.98 -30.78
CA VAL A 28 47.50 36.34 -32.09
C VAL A 28 47.62 37.84 -32.28
N GLN A 29 48.25 38.27 -33.37
CA GLN A 29 48.29 39.68 -33.77
C GLN A 29 47.22 39.94 -34.83
N LEU A 30 46.33 40.89 -34.55
CA LEU A 30 45.27 41.29 -35.46
C LEU A 30 45.77 42.30 -36.49
N LYS A 31 45.25 42.19 -37.72
CA LYS A 31 45.58 43.12 -38.82
C LYS A 31 45.18 44.55 -38.49
N GLU A 32 44.07 44.73 -37.79
CA GLU A 32 43.52 46.00 -37.29
C GLU A 32 43.30 45.87 -35.79
N ALA A 33 43.26 47.00 -35.07
CA ALA A 33 42.81 46.95 -33.68
C ALA A 33 41.30 46.69 -33.69
N THR A 34 40.81 45.78 -32.86
CA THR A 34 39.41 45.35 -32.89
C THR A 34 38.90 45.15 -31.48
N VAL A 35 37.73 45.71 -31.17
CA VAL A 35 37.02 45.44 -29.92
C VAL A 35 36.38 44.06 -30.02
N LEU A 36 36.72 43.20 -29.07
CA LEU A 36 36.23 41.84 -28.94
C LEU A 36 35.72 41.65 -27.51
N ASP A 37 34.72 40.82 -27.34
CA ASP A 37 34.13 40.45 -26.04
C ASP A 37 34.16 38.92 -25.83
N ARG A 38 34.45 38.15 -26.88
CA ARG A 38 34.31 36.70 -26.88
C ARG A 38 35.42 35.98 -27.62
N LEU A 39 35.78 34.84 -27.05
CA LEU A 39 36.70 33.86 -27.62
C LEU A 39 36.06 32.48 -27.58
N ILE A 40 36.04 31.79 -28.73
CA ILE A 40 35.61 30.40 -28.80
C ILE A 40 36.83 29.50 -28.74
N TYR A 41 36.86 28.62 -27.75
CA TYR A 41 37.93 27.67 -27.49
C TYR A 41 37.39 26.25 -27.63
N GLY A 42 38.05 25.42 -28.45
CA GLY A 42 37.67 24.03 -28.63
C GLY A 42 38.66 23.04 -28.03
N GLY A 43 38.13 22.06 -27.28
CA GLY A 43 38.89 20.86 -26.91
C GLY A 43 39.27 20.00 -28.11
N THR A 44 40.23 19.09 -27.96
CA THR A 44 40.61 18.24 -29.11
C THR A 44 39.56 17.16 -29.38
N PRO A 45 39.37 16.72 -30.65
CA PRO A 45 38.19 15.96 -31.05
C PRO A 45 38.07 14.55 -30.45
N SER A 46 39.19 13.97 -30.02
CA SER A 46 39.24 12.57 -29.57
C SER A 46 39.91 12.38 -28.21
N TRP A 47 40.55 13.43 -27.68
CA TRP A 47 41.30 13.36 -26.42
C TRP A 47 41.13 14.67 -25.65
N GLN A 48 41.07 14.62 -24.32
CA GLN A 48 41.03 15.83 -23.50
C GLN A 48 42.44 16.41 -23.25
N LYS A 49 43.47 15.78 -23.82
CA LYS A 49 44.88 16.13 -23.64
C LYS A 49 45.16 17.55 -24.08
N GLY A 50 45.74 18.34 -23.18
CA GLY A 50 46.11 19.73 -23.42
C GLY A 50 44.94 20.71 -23.37
N TYR A 51 43.74 20.25 -22.98
CA TYR A 51 42.60 21.14 -22.74
C TYR A 51 42.95 22.18 -21.67
N ALA A 52 42.58 23.44 -21.87
CA ALA A 52 42.82 24.52 -20.92
C ALA A 52 41.88 24.39 -19.71
N GLU A 53 42.37 23.78 -18.63
CA GLU A 53 41.66 23.63 -17.36
C GLU A 53 41.68 24.94 -16.57
N GLU A 54 42.80 25.68 -16.63
CA GLU A 54 42.89 27.07 -16.14
C GLU A 54 43.60 27.93 -17.19
N PHE A 55 43.08 29.12 -17.46
CA PHE A 55 43.63 30.02 -18.47
C PHE A 55 43.54 31.51 -18.11
N GLU A 56 44.35 32.31 -18.79
CA GLU A 56 44.40 33.76 -18.68
C GLU A 56 44.41 34.39 -20.08
N ILE A 57 43.64 35.46 -20.27
CA ILE A 57 43.53 36.21 -21.52
C ILE A 57 44.08 37.61 -21.30
N TYR A 58 44.98 38.05 -22.18
CA TYR A 58 45.59 39.37 -22.13
C TYR A 58 45.38 40.15 -23.43
N ALA A 59 45.19 41.46 -23.31
CA ALA A 59 45.10 42.41 -24.41
C ALA A 59 46.38 43.27 -24.51
N SER A 60 46.75 43.62 -25.73
CA SER A 60 47.73 44.66 -26.02
C SER A 60 47.28 45.45 -27.24
N ASN A 61 47.35 46.79 -27.18
CA ASN A 61 46.94 47.67 -28.28
C ASN A 61 48.14 48.05 -29.18
N THR A 62 49.32 47.50 -28.90
CA THR A 62 50.54 47.70 -29.71
C THR A 62 50.89 46.42 -30.48
N THR A 63 51.67 46.55 -31.56
CA THR A 63 52.14 45.41 -32.35
C THR A 63 53.41 44.76 -31.79
N LYS A 64 54.12 45.43 -30.88
CA LYS A 64 55.40 45.00 -30.30
C LYS A 64 55.53 45.45 -28.84
N GLY A 65 56.52 44.90 -28.14
CA GLY A 65 56.79 45.17 -26.72
C GLY A 65 55.94 44.29 -25.79
N ASP A 66 56.33 44.22 -24.52
CA ASP A 66 55.55 43.54 -23.48
C ASP A 66 54.57 44.51 -22.83
N THR A 67 53.47 44.75 -23.53
CA THR A 67 52.41 45.71 -23.15
C THR A 67 51.09 45.00 -22.88
N PHE A 68 51.15 43.69 -22.58
CA PHE A 68 49.97 42.88 -22.32
C PHE A 68 49.37 43.20 -20.96
N LYS A 69 48.07 43.45 -20.91
CA LYS A 69 47.28 43.63 -19.69
C LYS A 69 46.27 42.48 -19.58
N LEU A 70 46.12 41.93 -18.38
CA LEU A 70 45.15 40.87 -18.12
C LEU A 70 43.73 41.40 -18.35
N VAL A 71 42.91 40.62 -19.05
CA VAL A 71 41.51 40.94 -19.39
C VAL A 71 40.57 39.96 -18.71
N ALA A 72 40.88 38.67 -18.76
CA ALA A 72 40.01 37.63 -18.20
C ALA A 72 40.81 36.42 -17.72
N THR A 73 40.21 35.67 -16.81
CA THR A 73 40.70 34.37 -16.32
C THR A 73 39.55 33.38 -16.29
N GLY A 74 39.83 32.10 -16.43
CA GLY A 74 38.81 31.07 -16.31
C GLY A 74 39.35 29.72 -15.87
N GLU A 75 38.46 28.93 -15.28
CA GLU A 75 38.70 27.56 -14.84
C GLU A 75 37.55 26.67 -15.30
N GLN A 76 37.86 25.46 -15.75
CA GLN A 76 36.89 24.50 -16.25
C GLN A 76 37.44 23.06 -16.26
N ALA A 77 36.54 22.08 -16.15
CA ALA A 77 36.90 20.68 -16.32
C ALA A 77 37.29 20.38 -17.78
N ALA A 78 38.24 19.46 -17.96
CA ALA A 78 38.66 19.03 -19.29
C ALA A 78 37.50 18.38 -20.06
N SER A 79 37.28 18.81 -21.31
CA SER A 79 36.19 18.31 -22.14
C SER A 79 36.58 18.25 -23.63
N HIS A 80 35.70 17.69 -24.45
CA HIS A 80 35.83 17.77 -25.92
C HIS A 80 35.05 18.95 -26.51
N ASP A 81 34.33 19.66 -25.66
CA ASP A 81 33.38 20.66 -26.10
C ASP A 81 34.08 21.88 -26.68
N ILE A 82 33.32 22.59 -27.50
CA ILE A 82 33.62 23.96 -27.87
C ILE A 82 32.96 24.84 -26.81
N LYS A 83 33.75 25.71 -26.19
CA LYS A 83 33.31 26.63 -25.15
C LYS A 83 33.41 28.06 -25.64
N GLU A 84 32.39 28.83 -25.31
CA GLU A 84 32.42 30.28 -25.39
C GLU A 84 33.01 30.85 -24.11
N ILE A 85 34.00 31.72 -24.25
CA ILE A 85 34.61 32.47 -23.16
C ILE A 85 34.28 33.94 -23.40
N THR A 86 33.42 34.49 -22.55
CA THR A 86 33.03 35.91 -22.57
C THR A 86 33.93 36.73 -21.65
N PHE A 87 34.13 38.00 -21.98
CA PHE A 87 34.87 38.98 -21.21
C PHE A 87 34.41 40.40 -21.57
N GLU A 88 34.72 41.38 -20.71
CA GLU A 88 34.37 42.79 -20.97
C GLU A 88 34.88 43.25 -22.35
N PRO A 89 34.04 43.93 -23.16
CA PRO A 89 34.44 44.43 -24.48
C PRO A 89 35.76 45.20 -24.42
N THR A 90 36.79 44.64 -25.04
CA THR A 90 38.16 45.13 -24.93
C THR A 90 38.77 45.28 -26.32
N GLU A 91 39.49 46.37 -26.57
CA GLU A 91 40.24 46.55 -27.81
C GLU A 91 41.51 45.68 -27.82
N PHE A 92 41.71 44.91 -28.90
CA PHE A 92 42.90 44.08 -29.10
C PHE A 92 43.64 44.50 -30.37
N LYS A 93 44.95 44.71 -30.27
CA LYS A 93 45.88 44.61 -31.42
C LYS A 93 46.64 43.28 -31.41
N ARG A 94 46.93 42.79 -30.20
CA ARG A 94 47.39 41.42 -29.92
C ARG A 94 46.58 40.85 -28.77
N ILE A 95 46.16 39.60 -28.91
CA ILE A 95 45.56 38.79 -27.84
C ILE A 95 46.54 37.69 -27.45
N LYS A 96 46.70 37.46 -26.15
CA LYS A 96 47.52 36.37 -25.60
C LYS A 96 46.65 35.50 -24.70
N PHE A 97 46.57 34.22 -25.03
CA PHE A 97 45.90 33.20 -24.23
C PHE A 97 46.96 32.31 -23.59
N VAL A 98 47.01 32.29 -22.26
CA VAL A 98 47.98 31.52 -21.48
C VAL A 98 47.27 30.29 -20.92
N PHE A 99 47.83 29.11 -21.19
CA PHE A 99 47.40 27.86 -20.57
C PHE A 99 48.07 27.79 -19.19
N LYS A 100 47.42 28.31 -18.16
CA LYS A 100 47.95 28.31 -16.79
C LYS A 100 48.06 26.88 -16.26
N LYS A 101 47.01 26.10 -16.50
CA LYS A 101 46.93 24.65 -16.31
C LYS A 101 46.26 24.03 -17.52
N GLY A 102 46.98 23.13 -18.17
CA GLY A 102 46.42 22.34 -19.26
C GLY A 102 46.37 20.88 -18.86
N ASN A 103 45.35 20.15 -19.33
CA ASN A 103 45.18 18.75 -19.02
C ASN A 103 46.44 17.95 -19.44
N LEU A 104 46.94 17.11 -18.53
CA LEU A 104 48.23 16.41 -18.65
C LEU A 104 49.45 17.35 -18.85
N ASN A 105 49.36 18.57 -18.33
CA ASN A 105 50.33 19.64 -18.49
C ASN A 105 50.64 19.99 -19.97
N GLN A 106 49.73 19.73 -20.91
CA GLN A 106 49.94 20.10 -22.32
C GLN A 106 49.09 21.31 -22.70
N ALA A 107 49.29 21.87 -23.89
CA ALA A 107 48.38 22.87 -24.44
C ALA A 107 47.93 22.43 -25.83
N ALA A 108 46.63 22.36 -26.04
CA ALA A 108 46.04 22.02 -27.31
C ALA A 108 44.69 22.70 -27.48
N CYS A 109 44.31 22.95 -28.73
CA CYS A 109 42.98 23.40 -29.10
C CYS A 109 42.64 23.02 -30.53
N SER A 110 41.36 22.69 -30.75
CA SER A 110 40.80 22.43 -32.09
C SER A 110 40.44 23.72 -32.80
N VAL A 111 39.80 24.64 -32.08
CA VAL A 111 39.43 25.96 -32.61
C VAL A 111 39.79 27.07 -31.65
N PHE A 112 40.08 28.22 -32.24
CA PHE A 112 40.37 29.47 -31.56
C PHE A 112 39.78 30.61 -32.39
N TRP A 113 38.52 30.94 -32.13
CA TRP A 113 37.80 31.99 -32.85
C TRP A 113 37.61 33.23 -31.97
N LEU A 114 37.57 34.39 -32.61
CA LEU A 114 37.44 35.68 -31.95
C LEU A 114 36.20 36.37 -32.49
N TYR A 115 35.32 36.79 -31.59
CA TYR A 115 34.06 37.43 -31.95
C TYR A 115 33.98 38.85 -31.41
N LYS A 116 33.33 39.71 -32.19
CA LYS A 116 32.89 41.03 -31.73
C LYS A 116 31.64 40.85 -30.88
N GLU A 117 31.30 41.88 -30.12
CA GLU A 117 30.04 41.94 -29.40
C GLU A 117 28.86 41.79 -30.35
N ASP A 118 27.91 40.95 -29.96
CA ASP A 118 26.61 40.78 -30.59
C ASP A 118 25.56 41.09 -29.53
N SER A 119 25.15 42.36 -29.49
CA SER A 119 24.25 42.88 -28.46
C SER A 119 22.79 42.55 -28.72
N LEU A 120 22.43 42.22 -29.97
CA LEU A 120 21.02 42.01 -30.35
C LEU A 120 20.39 40.84 -29.59
N PRO A 121 20.99 39.64 -29.48
CA PRO A 121 20.47 38.57 -28.62
C PRO A 121 20.25 39.00 -27.17
N SER A 122 21.16 39.81 -26.60
CA SER A 122 21.03 40.33 -25.23
C SER A 122 19.84 41.28 -25.10
N ILE A 123 19.64 42.18 -26.07
CA ILE A 123 18.49 43.09 -26.12
C ILE A 123 17.19 42.28 -26.23
N ILE A 124 17.12 41.35 -27.18
CA ILE A 124 15.93 40.51 -27.41
C ILE A 124 15.56 39.68 -26.18
N ASN A 125 16.55 39.10 -25.49
CA ASN A 125 16.33 38.35 -24.25
C ASN A 125 15.88 39.23 -23.07
N ASN A 126 15.99 40.55 -23.18
CA ASN A 126 15.76 41.51 -22.11
C ASN A 126 14.52 42.40 -22.32
N ILE A 127 13.70 42.13 -23.35
CA ILE A 127 12.51 42.96 -23.64
C ILE A 127 11.35 42.74 -22.66
N PHE A 128 11.34 41.58 -21.98
CA PHE A 128 10.30 41.20 -21.01
C PHE A 128 10.70 41.56 -19.58
N THR A 129 9.70 41.76 -18.71
CA THR A 129 9.93 42.11 -17.29
C THR A 129 10.62 41.00 -16.50
N ASP A 130 10.37 39.75 -16.88
CA ASP A 130 10.85 38.55 -16.21
C ASP A 130 10.84 37.35 -17.18
N GLY A 131 11.36 36.22 -16.71
CA GLY A 131 11.52 34.99 -17.48
C GLY A 131 10.22 34.28 -17.86
N THR A 132 9.05 34.70 -17.35
CA THR A 132 7.74 34.18 -17.82
C THR A 132 7.35 34.75 -19.18
N MET A 133 7.92 35.91 -19.53
CA MET A 133 7.70 36.61 -20.80
C MET A 133 6.22 36.96 -21.05
N VAL A 134 5.45 37.28 -19.99
CA VAL A 134 4.03 37.69 -20.11
C VAL A 134 3.82 39.20 -20.21
N LYS A 135 4.85 39.99 -19.86
CA LYS A 135 4.80 41.46 -19.87
C LYS A 135 6.09 42.05 -20.42
N LEU A 136 5.96 43.10 -21.23
CA LEU A 136 7.07 43.88 -21.75
C LEU A 136 7.53 44.93 -20.74
N LYS A 137 8.83 45.23 -20.72
CA LYS A 137 9.33 46.41 -20.01
C LYS A 137 8.82 47.68 -20.67
N ASP A 138 8.70 48.75 -19.89
CA ASP A 138 8.11 50.01 -20.34
C ASP A 138 8.78 50.57 -21.62
N GLU A 139 10.10 50.40 -21.77
CA GLU A 139 10.85 50.85 -22.94
C GLU A 139 10.55 50.06 -24.24
N TYR A 140 10.08 48.83 -24.13
CA TYR A 140 9.68 47.98 -25.27
C TYR A 140 8.16 47.87 -25.43
N ASN A 141 7.38 48.49 -24.53
CA ASN A 141 5.92 48.49 -24.57
C ASN A 141 5.36 49.44 -25.65
N ASN A 142 5.86 49.31 -26.88
CA ASN A 142 5.52 50.11 -28.04
C ASN A 142 5.75 49.28 -29.32
N ILE A 143 4.72 49.19 -30.17
CA ILE A 143 4.77 48.38 -31.40
C ILE A 143 5.83 48.88 -32.40
N ASP A 144 6.11 50.18 -32.45
CA ASP A 144 7.12 50.75 -33.33
C ASP A 144 8.53 50.27 -32.91
N VAL A 145 8.80 50.21 -31.59
CA VAL A 145 10.06 49.70 -31.04
C VAL A 145 10.24 48.23 -31.38
N ILE A 146 9.19 47.41 -31.20
CA ILE A 146 9.24 45.98 -31.54
C ILE A 146 9.40 45.76 -33.05
N ASN A 147 8.75 46.56 -33.90
CA ASN A 147 8.91 46.48 -35.36
C ASN A 147 10.31 46.86 -35.83
N ASP A 148 10.99 47.78 -35.14
CA ASP A 148 12.38 48.11 -35.46
C ASP A 148 13.34 46.99 -35.05
N LEU A 149 13.16 46.40 -33.86
CA LEU A 149 13.91 45.20 -33.45
C LEU A 149 13.67 44.02 -34.40
N GLU A 150 12.44 43.84 -34.89
CA GLU A 150 12.13 42.81 -35.90
C GLU A 150 12.95 42.98 -37.19
N LYS A 151 13.15 44.21 -37.67
CA LYS A 151 13.97 44.46 -38.87
C LYS A 151 15.42 44.08 -38.63
N GLU A 152 15.95 44.33 -37.44
CA GLU A 152 17.30 43.91 -37.06
C GLU A 152 17.40 42.38 -36.98
N VAL A 153 16.46 41.73 -36.28
CA VAL A 153 16.38 40.26 -36.15
C VAL A 153 16.25 39.58 -37.50
N ASN A 154 15.44 40.12 -38.42
CA ASN A 154 15.24 39.54 -39.74
C ASN A 154 16.51 39.50 -40.62
N ASN A 155 17.48 40.38 -40.34
CA ASN A 155 18.78 40.41 -41.00
C ASN A 155 19.88 39.69 -40.20
N HIS A 156 19.55 39.16 -39.03
CA HIS A 156 20.50 38.52 -38.13
C HIS A 156 20.70 37.03 -38.46
N PRO A 157 21.94 36.49 -38.44
CA PRO A 157 22.18 35.06 -38.66
C PRO A 157 21.46 34.11 -37.69
N LEU A 158 21.11 34.60 -36.50
CA LEU A 158 20.34 33.86 -35.48
C LEU A 158 18.84 34.18 -35.51
N LYS A 159 18.31 34.70 -36.62
CA LYS A 159 16.89 35.06 -36.78
C LYS A 159 15.96 34.00 -36.19
N ASP A 160 16.13 32.74 -36.57
CA ASP A 160 15.22 31.66 -36.19
C ASP A 160 15.19 31.42 -34.66
N GLN A 161 16.21 31.85 -33.93
CA GLN A 161 16.25 31.77 -32.46
C GLN A 161 15.67 33.02 -31.77
N LEU A 162 15.73 34.19 -32.43
CA LEU A 162 15.36 35.47 -31.84
C LEU A 162 13.94 35.92 -32.22
N ILE A 163 13.43 35.48 -33.37
CA ILE A 163 12.16 35.97 -33.92
C ILE A 163 10.96 35.63 -33.03
N TYR A 164 11.02 34.50 -32.32
CA TYR A 164 9.94 34.08 -31.43
C TYR A 164 9.64 35.13 -30.34
N ALA A 165 10.68 35.71 -29.74
CA ALA A 165 10.52 36.75 -28.72
C ALA A 165 9.86 38.01 -29.29
N ILE A 166 10.15 38.37 -30.54
CA ILE A 166 9.51 39.47 -31.26
C ILE A 166 8.03 39.17 -31.50
N ASP A 167 7.72 37.98 -32.02
CA ASP A 167 6.34 37.57 -32.31
C ASP A 167 5.50 37.56 -31.02
N LEU A 168 6.05 37.04 -29.92
CA LEU A 168 5.42 37.07 -28.61
C LEU A 168 5.23 38.49 -28.07
N ALA A 169 6.22 39.38 -28.23
CA ALA A 169 6.09 40.77 -27.83
C ALA A 169 4.97 41.49 -28.59
N LYS A 170 4.83 41.21 -29.89
CA LYS A 170 3.72 41.73 -30.71
C LYS A 170 2.37 41.19 -30.26
N GLU A 171 2.29 39.91 -29.90
CA GLU A 171 1.07 39.30 -29.36
C GLU A 171 0.64 40.00 -28.06
N ILE A 172 1.58 40.23 -27.13
CA ILE A 172 1.30 40.94 -25.87
C ILE A 172 0.82 42.37 -26.12
N LEU A 173 1.41 43.08 -27.08
CA LEU A 173 1.01 44.45 -27.43
C LEU A 173 -0.38 44.54 -28.07
N GLN A 174 -0.89 43.47 -28.68
CA GLN A 174 -2.23 43.43 -29.25
C GLN A 174 -3.32 43.29 -28.15
N GLY A 175 -2.96 42.81 -26.97
CA GLY A 175 -3.82 42.74 -25.76
C GLY A 175 -4.38 41.35 -25.41
N ASP A 176 -4.56 41.14 -24.10
CA ASP A 176 -5.40 40.17 -23.35
C ASP A 176 -5.28 38.66 -23.60
N LYS A 177 -4.08 38.14 -23.88
CA LYS A 177 -3.86 36.70 -23.72
C LYS A 177 -3.66 36.36 -22.24
N ASP A 178 -4.64 35.70 -21.64
CA ASP A 178 -4.50 35.14 -20.30
C ASP A 178 -3.65 33.87 -20.37
N TYR A 179 -2.52 33.88 -19.65
CA TYR A 179 -1.60 32.76 -19.57
C TYR A 179 -1.74 31.99 -18.26
N SER A 180 -2.66 32.37 -17.37
CA SER A 180 -2.86 31.79 -16.05
C SER A 180 -2.98 30.26 -16.11
N ASP A 181 -3.80 29.78 -17.05
CA ASP A 181 -4.05 28.37 -17.35
C ASP A 181 -2.84 27.53 -17.79
N SER A 182 -1.73 28.20 -18.10
CA SER A 182 -0.47 27.59 -18.56
C SER A 182 0.73 27.99 -17.70
N THR A 183 0.50 28.70 -16.60
CA THR A 183 1.53 29.24 -15.71
C THR A 183 1.45 28.56 -14.35
N PHE A 184 2.57 27.95 -13.94
CA PHE A 184 2.66 27.11 -12.75
C PHE A 184 3.68 27.68 -11.78
N THR A 185 3.27 28.00 -10.56
CA THR A 185 4.19 28.20 -9.44
C THR A 185 4.60 26.82 -8.93
N VAL A 186 5.84 26.43 -9.18
CA VAL A 186 6.31 25.06 -8.94
C VAL A 186 6.66 24.88 -7.47
N MET A 187 6.01 23.92 -6.81
CA MET A 187 6.19 23.67 -5.37
C MET A 187 7.63 23.27 -5.04
N GLN A 188 8.12 23.68 -3.87
CA GLN A 188 9.50 23.47 -3.40
C GLN A 188 9.58 22.37 -2.33
N ASN A 189 9.04 21.20 -2.66
CA ASN A 189 8.87 20.10 -1.71
C ASN A 189 10.15 19.29 -1.44
N GLY A 190 11.27 19.66 -2.08
CA GLY A 190 12.50 18.88 -2.05
C GLY A 190 12.43 17.57 -2.85
N ASP A 191 13.48 16.76 -2.75
CA ASP A 191 13.51 15.41 -3.35
C ASP A 191 12.83 14.41 -2.41
N THR A 192 11.52 14.19 -2.62
CA THR A 192 10.70 13.34 -1.75
C THR A 192 11.06 11.87 -1.87
N HIS A 193 11.55 11.44 -3.03
CA HIS A 193 12.04 10.08 -3.24
C HIS A 193 13.34 9.83 -2.45
N LEU A 194 14.31 10.75 -2.55
CA LEU A 194 15.54 10.66 -1.74
C LEU A 194 15.25 10.79 -0.25
N LYS A 195 14.28 11.63 0.15
CA LYS A 195 13.82 11.70 1.54
C LYS A 195 13.30 10.33 2.00
N ALA A 196 12.42 9.70 1.24
CA ALA A 196 11.88 8.38 1.58
C ALA A 196 12.98 7.31 1.69
N THR A 197 13.94 7.29 0.77
CA THR A 197 15.02 6.28 0.80
C THR A 197 16.07 6.56 1.87
N ASN A 198 16.51 7.80 2.03
CA ASN A 198 17.65 8.15 2.88
C ASN A 198 17.24 8.41 4.33
N ASN A 199 16.08 9.02 4.55
CA ASN A 199 15.62 9.38 5.88
C ASN A 199 14.72 8.28 6.46
N LEU A 200 13.80 7.76 5.64
CA LEU A 200 12.80 6.78 6.08
C LEU A 200 13.15 5.32 5.78
N LEU A 201 14.29 5.07 5.11
CA LEU A 201 14.77 3.73 4.70
C LEU A 201 13.80 2.94 3.82
N MET A 202 12.79 3.59 3.25
CA MET A 202 11.83 2.98 2.33
C MET A 202 12.53 2.55 1.04
N SER A 203 11.99 1.53 0.39
CA SER A 203 12.63 0.96 -0.80
C SER A 203 12.62 1.89 -2.01
N SER A 204 11.47 2.50 -2.30
CA SER A 204 11.29 3.38 -3.47
C SER A 204 10.07 4.32 -3.42
N PHE A 205 9.35 4.40 -2.29
CA PHE A 205 8.17 5.28 -2.16
C PHE A 205 8.52 6.77 -2.35
N GLY A 206 7.51 7.59 -2.64
CA GLY A 206 7.67 9.03 -2.90
C GLY A 206 7.60 9.38 -4.39
N ASN A 207 7.15 10.60 -4.68
CA ASN A 207 6.94 11.12 -6.02
C ASN A 207 7.07 12.64 -6.09
N ASP A 208 7.95 13.11 -6.98
CA ASP A 208 8.25 14.52 -7.19
C ASP A 208 7.50 15.16 -8.36
N PHE A 209 6.67 14.40 -9.08
CA PHE A 209 5.92 14.94 -10.21
C PHE A 209 4.86 15.94 -9.76
N GLN A 210 4.76 17.06 -10.46
CA GLN A 210 3.64 18.01 -10.37
C GLN A 210 2.93 18.01 -11.71
N SER A 211 1.67 17.56 -11.75
CA SER A 211 0.88 17.50 -12.98
C SER A 211 0.57 18.91 -13.47
N THR A 212 0.71 19.09 -14.78
CA THR A 212 0.41 20.37 -15.44
C THR A 212 -0.99 20.39 -16.06
N GLY A 213 -1.67 19.24 -16.12
CA GLY A 213 -2.92 19.10 -16.89
C GLY A 213 -2.71 19.18 -18.41
N ILE A 214 -1.47 19.21 -18.90
CA ILE A 214 -1.12 19.27 -20.32
C ILE A 214 -0.72 17.89 -20.83
N VAL A 215 -1.23 17.51 -21.99
CA VAL A 215 -0.80 16.32 -22.73
C VAL A 215 0.05 16.73 -23.94
N ALA A 216 1.15 16.02 -24.14
CA ALA A 216 2.10 16.26 -25.22
C ALA A 216 2.16 15.06 -26.18
N LYS A 217 2.26 15.34 -27.48
CA LYS A 217 2.41 14.33 -28.54
C LYS A 217 3.80 14.43 -29.19
N PRO A 218 4.41 13.31 -29.60
CA PRO A 218 5.74 13.34 -30.20
C PRO A 218 5.82 14.27 -31.42
N GLY A 219 6.90 15.05 -31.51
CA GLY A 219 7.15 15.99 -32.59
C GLY A 219 6.55 17.39 -32.40
N GLU A 220 5.68 17.59 -31.40
CA GLU A 220 5.23 18.94 -31.02
C GLU A 220 6.40 19.78 -30.50
N VAL A 221 6.35 21.09 -30.72
CA VAL A 221 7.34 22.05 -30.20
C VAL A 221 6.74 22.74 -28.99
N PHE A 222 7.42 22.61 -27.85
CA PHE A 222 7.06 23.29 -26.61
C PHE A 222 8.04 24.44 -26.36
N ASN A 223 7.51 25.61 -26.04
CA ASN A 223 8.28 26.74 -25.53
C ASN A 223 7.96 26.92 -24.04
N ILE A 224 8.96 26.69 -23.19
CA ILE A 224 8.84 26.70 -21.74
C ILE A 224 9.60 27.90 -21.18
N PHE A 225 8.90 28.76 -20.45
CA PHE A 225 9.40 30.01 -19.91
C PHE A 225 9.56 29.88 -18.40
N VAL A 226 10.76 30.11 -17.89
CA VAL A 226 11.07 29.91 -16.48
C VAL A 226 11.54 31.22 -15.85
N GLU A 227 10.82 31.68 -14.83
CA GLU A 227 11.28 32.73 -13.93
C GLU A 227 11.68 32.13 -12.58
N ALA A 228 12.89 32.47 -12.13
CA ALA A 228 13.44 32.04 -10.86
C ALA A 228 14.59 32.97 -10.45
N GLU A 229 15.02 32.87 -9.19
CA GLU A 229 16.15 33.64 -8.67
C GLU A 229 17.48 33.24 -9.34
N ASP A 230 18.35 34.22 -9.60
CA ASP A 230 19.58 34.00 -10.35
C ASP A 230 20.58 33.12 -9.59
N GLY A 231 21.23 32.20 -10.31
CA GLY A 231 22.22 31.28 -9.75
C GLY A 231 21.64 30.16 -8.88
N LYS A 232 20.31 30.08 -8.73
CA LYS A 232 19.62 29.02 -7.99
C LYS A 232 19.33 27.81 -8.88
N PRO A 233 19.23 26.60 -8.31
CA PRO A 233 18.87 25.41 -9.08
C PRO A 233 17.43 25.51 -9.62
N LEU A 234 17.18 24.94 -10.80
CA LEU A 234 15.93 25.12 -11.54
C LEU A 234 15.17 23.80 -11.69
N PRO A 235 13.83 23.83 -11.83
CA PRO A 235 13.05 22.63 -12.05
C PRO A 235 13.38 21.98 -13.40
N SER A 236 12.86 20.78 -13.59
CA SER A 236 12.93 20.05 -14.86
C SER A 236 11.52 19.75 -15.38
N ILE A 237 11.41 19.52 -16.69
CA ILE A 237 10.16 19.12 -17.34
C ILE A 237 10.25 17.67 -17.80
N VAL A 238 9.18 16.92 -17.58
CA VAL A 238 9.08 15.51 -17.92
C VAL A 238 7.97 15.29 -18.92
N PHE A 239 8.34 14.76 -20.09
CA PHE A 239 7.39 14.25 -21.08
C PHE A 239 7.19 12.75 -20.84
N SER A 240 5.93 12.31 -20.81
CA SER A 240 5.57 10.92 -20.56
C SER A 240 4.82 10.27 -21.73
N GLN A 241 4.70 8.95 -21.68
CA GLN A 241 3.85 8.14 -22.54
C GLN A 241 2.78 7.47 -21.67
N GLN A 242 1.52 7.71 -22.02
CA GLN A 242 0.37 7.05 -21.39
C GLN A 242 0.38 5.55 -21.69
N GLU A 243 0.11 4.73 -20.68
CA GLU A 243 0.25 3.27 -20.74
C GLU A 243 1.65 2.85 -21.21
N GLY A 244 2.69 3.51 -20.70
CA GLY A 244 4.08 3.20 -21.01
C GLY A 244 4.60 1.93 -20.31
N HIS A 245 5.74 1.41 -20.78
CA HIS A 245 6.45 0.36 -20.07
C HIS A 245 7.18 0.93 -18.84
N TYR A 246 7.13 0.25 -17.69
CA TYR A 246 7.69 0.75 -16.41
C TYR A 246 9.15 1.25 -16.51
N GLY A 247 9.97 0.56 -17.31
CA GLY A 247 11.38 0.93 -17.53
C GLY A 247 11.62 1.99 -18.62
N ASN A 248 10.62 2.36 -19.41
CA ASN A 248 10.74 3.32 -20.51
C ASN A 248 9.41 4.00 -20.82
N TRP A 249 9.01 4.97 -19.99
CA TRP A 249 7.75 5.71 -20.18
C TRP A 249 7.91 7.23 -20.11
N ARG A 250 9.10 7.75 -19.78
CA ARG A 250 9.34 9.19 -19.60
C ARG A 250 10.69 9.68 -20.12
N ARG A 251 10.81 10.97 -20.40
CA ARG A 251 12.06 11.70 -20.68
C ARG A 251 12.09 12.99 -19.87
N ASN A 252 13.20 13.22 -19.18
CA ASN A 252 13.40 14.41 -18.35
C ASN A 252 14.33 15.41 -19.04
N TYR A 253 14.02 16.69 -18.95
CA TYR A 253 14.81 17.79 -19.49
C TYR A 253 15.02 18.86 -18.43
N GLN A 254 16.28 19.14 -18.12
CA GLN A 254 16.63 20.23 -17.20
C GLN A 254 16.30 21.58 -17.84
N LEU A 255 15.55 22.42 -17.13
CA LEU A 255 15.20 23.75 -17.62
C LEU A 255 16.29 24.77 -17.25
N LYS A 256 16.35 25.84 -18.06
CA LYS A 256 17.14 27.05 -17.84
C LYS A 256 16.19 28.22 -17.59
N LYS A 257 16.69 29.28 -16.94
CA LYS A 257 15.94 30.54 -16.76
C LYS A 257 15.67 31.16 -18.14
N GLY A 258 14.50 31.77 -18.30
CA GLY A 258 14.01 32.29 -19.57
C GLY A 258 13.40 31.19 -20.45
N MET A 259 13.50 31.35 -21.77
CA MET A 259 12.86 30.47 -22.75
C MET A 259 13.66 29.19 -23.00
N ASN A 260 12.96 28.06 -23.06
CA ASN A 260 13.47 26.74 -23.42
C ASN A 260 12.61 26.18 -24.55
N THR A 261 13.19 25.81 -25.68
CA THR A 261 12.46 25.18 -26.79
C THR A 261 12.79 23.69 -26.82
N ILE A 262 11.77 22.84 -26.73
CA ILE A 262 11.91 21.38 -26.70
C ILE A 262 10.96 20.76 -27.73
N VAL A 263 11.50 19.89 -28.57
CA VAL A 263 10.68 19.01 -29.42
C VAL A 263 10.32 17.77 -28.62
N VAL A 264 9.03 17.48 -28.47
CA VAL A 264 8.53 16.36 -27.67
C VAL A 264 9.09 15.05 -28.22
N PRO A 265 9.79 14.25 -27.39
CA PRO A 265 10.39 13.01 -27.84
C PRO A 265 9.33 11.92 -28.08
N GLU A 266 9.62 11.01 -29.00
CA GLU A 266 8.87 9.76 -29.10
C GLU A 266 9.39 8.74 -28.08
N ILE A 267 8.51 8.27 -27.19
CA ILE A 267 8.82 7.28 -26.14
C ILE A 267 8.18 5.91 -26.44
N TYR A 268 7.13 5.93 -27.26
CA TYR A 268 6.33 4.77 -27.66
C TYR A 268 7.16 3.63 -28.28
N SER A 269 6.68 2.39 -28.12
CA SER A 269 7.25 1.23 -28.82
C SER A 269 6.17 0.32 -29.40
N ASP A 270 6.32 -0.02 -30.68
CA ASP A 270 5.50 -1.00 -31.38
C ASP A 270 5.64 -2.43 -30.81
N SER A 271 6.62 -2.67 -29.93
CA SER A 271 6.78 -3.97 -29.27
C SER A 271 5.85 -4.18 -28.06
N TRP A 272 5.26 -3.11 -27.53
CA TRP A 272 4.45 -3.18 -26.31
C TRP A 272 3.13 -3.91 -26.52
N SER A 273 2.70 -4.66 -25.49
CA SER A 273 1.53 -5.53 -25.52
C SER A 273 0.24 -4.74 -25.74
N GLN A 274 0.08 -3.61 -25.04
CA GLN A 274 -1.07 -2.73 -25.18
C GLN A 274 -0.73 -1.57 -26.08
N LYS A 275 -1.60 -1.31 -27.06
CA LYS A 275 -1.48 -0.19 -27.99
C LYS A 275 -2.29 0.99 -27.44
N SER A 276 -1.60 2.09 -27.21
CA SER A 276 -2.16 3.39 -26.83
C SER A 276 -1.78 4.44 -27.87
N ALA A 277 -2.51 5.56 -27.89
CA ALA A 277 -2.11 6.73 -28.67
C ALA A 277 -0.74 7.25 -28.18
N LYS A 278 0.08 7.75 -29.11
CA LYS A 278 1.41 8.28 -28.78
C LYS A 278 1.29 9.60 -28.04
N GLY A 279 1.99 9.71 -26.91
CA GLY A 279 1.96 10.89 -26.05
C GLY A 279 1.49 10.59 -24.63
N GLY A 280 1.51 11.60 -23.78
CA GLY A 280 1.20 11.48 -22.36
C GLY A 280 1.30 12.82 -21.63
N ALA A 281 0.98 12.79 -20.35
CA ALA A 281 0.99 13.98 -19.50
C ALA A 281 2.39 14.58 -19.37
N VAL A 282 2.42 15.90 -19.23
CA VAL A 282 3.62 16.70 -18.95
C VAL A 282 3.67 16.99 -17.46
N TYR A 283 4.83 16.75 -16.84
CA TYR A 283 5.05 17.05 -15.43
C TYR A 283 6.17 18.06 -15.25
N LEU A 284 6.04 18.90 -14.22
CA LEU A 284 7.17 19.65 -13.67
C LEU A 284 7.72 18.88 -12.48
N VAL A 285 9.05 18.85 -12.36
CA VAL A 285 9.75 18.19 -11.24
C VAL A 285 10.69 19.19 -10.61
N ASN A 286 10.45 19.49 -9.33
CA ASN A 286 11.24 20.41 -8.55
C ASN A 286 11.73 19.74 -7.27
N LYS A 287 12.96 19.25 -7.30
CA LYS A 287 13.60 18.47 -6.23
C LYS A 287 14.30 19.35 -5.18
N TYR A 288 13.94 20.62 -5.10
CA TYR A 288 14.62 21.61 -4.28
C TYR A 288 13.68 22.20 -3.23
N THR A 289 14.24 22.55 -2.08
CA THR A 289 13.51 23.22 -0.98
C THR A 289 13.54 24.74 -1.13
N GLU A 290 12.70 25.45 -0.37
CA GLU A 290 12.72 26.92 -0.31
C GLU A 290 14.10 27.46 0.08
N GLU A 291 14.79 26.83 1.04
CA GLU A 291 16.15 27.21 1.42
C GLU A 291 17.15 27.13 0.25
N GLN A 292 17.00 26.12 -0.62
CA GLN A 292 17.90 25.91 -1.76
C GLN A 292 17.60 26.86 -2.92
N GLN A 293 16.34 27.24 -3.12
CA GLN A 293 15.89 28.00 -4.30
C GLN A 293 15.53 29.46 -4.01
N GLY A 294 15.34 29.85 -2.76
CA GLY A 294 14.69 31.13 -2.44
C GLY A 294 13.25 31.09 -2.94
N LYS A 295 12.90 32.01 -3.85
CA LYS A 295 11.54 32.08 -4.41
C LYS A 295 11.18 30.85 -5.24
N ALA A 296 9.94 30.38 -5.09
CA ALA A 296 9.37 29.33 -5.92
C ALA A 296 9.47 29.70 -7.42
N PRO A 297 10.04 28.81 -8.26
CA PRO A 297 10.09 29.03 -9.70
C PRO A 297 8.68 29.14 -10.30
N VAL A 298 8.51 30.06 -11.24
CA VAL A 298 7.29 30.19 -12.04
C VAL A 298 7.59 29.70 -13.46
N VAL A 299 6.83 28.72 -13.93
CA VAL A 299 7.00 28.10 -15.24
C VAL A 299 5.75 28.32 -16.08
N ARG A 300 5.88 28.97 -17.23
CA ARG A 300 4.81 29.04 -18.24
C ARG A 300 5.11 28.08 -19.38
N ILE A 301 4.12 27.31 -19.83
CA ILE A 301 4.27 26.31 -20.88
C ILE A 301 3.40 26.70 -22.08
N ASP A 302 4.02 26.91 -23.24
CA ASP A 302 3.33 27.04 -24.52
C ASP A 302 3.55 25.78 -25.36
N GLY A 303 2.49 24.99 -25.53
CA GLY A 303 2.51 23.71 -26.23
C GLY A 303 1.53 22.70 -25.64
N GLY A 304 1.14 21.73 -26.48
CA GLY A 304 0.21 20.67 -26.11
C GLY A 304 -1.23 21.15 -25.92
N GLU A 305 -2.05 20.27 -25.35
CA GLU A 305 -3.46 20.55 -25.06
C GLU A 305 -3.81 20.12 -23.64
N LYS A 306 -4.88 20.71 -23.06
CA LYS A 306 -5.36 20.30 -21.74
C LYS A 306 -5.99 18.90 -21.79
N PHE A 307 -5.81 18.13 -20.72
CA PHE A 307 -6.57 16.90 -20.45
C PHE A 307 -7.30 17.02 -19.09
N PRO A 308 -8.34 16.20 -18.83
CA PRO A 308 -9.10 16.28 -17.58
C PRO A 308 -8.21 15.97 -16.37
N LEU A 309 -7.98 17.00 -15.55
CA LEU A 309 -7.24 16.93 -14.31
C LEU A 309 -8.12 17.45 -13.18
N PHE A 310 -8.19 16.72 -12.07
CA PHE A 310 -8.88 17.17 -10.87
C PHE A 310 -7.92 17.21 -9.68
N ASN A 311 -7.76 18.37 -9.05
CA ASN A 311 -7.08 18.52 -7.78
C ASN A 311 -8.12 18.68 -6.67
N THR A 312 -7.78 18.22 -5.46
CA THR A 312 -8.66 18.42 -4.29
C THR A 312 -9.03 19.90 -4.14
N GLY A 313 -10.35 20.20 -4.13
CA GLY A 313 -10.89 21.54 -4.04
C GLY A 313 -11.22 22.21 -5.38
N ASP A 314 -10.91 21.57 -6.52
CA ASP A 314 -11.32 22.05 -7.84
C ASP A 314 -12.86 22.03 -8.00
N ASN A 315 -13.38 22.86 -8.90
CA ASN A 315 -14.81 22.89 -9.19
C ASN A 315 -15.23 21.64 -9.96
N GLN A 316 -16.03 20.78 -9.31
CA GLN A 316 -16.49 19.53 -9.88
C GLN A 316 -17.38 19.71 -11.13
N GLU A 317 -18.23 20.73 -11.19
CA GLU A 317 -19.07 20.96 -12.37
C GLU A 317 -18.24 21.34 -13.60
N GLU A 318 -17.23 22.18 -13.41
CA GLU A 318 -16.29 22.57 -14.45
C GLU A 318 -15.47 21.37 -14.93
N PHE A 319 -14.92 20.59 -14.00
CA PHE A 319 -14.22 19.34 -14.33
C PHE A 319 -15.10 18.37 -15.12
N LEU A 320 -16.35 18.14 -14.70
CA LEU A 320 -17.26 17.22 -15.41
C LEU A 320 -17.60 17.73 -16.81
N LYS A 321 -17.64 19.05 -17.02
CA LYS A 321 -17.80 19.65 -18.35
C LYS A 321 -16.58 19.37 -19.23
N GLU A 322 -15.38 19.63 -18.71
CA GLU A 322 -14.12 19.35 -19.41
C GLU A 322 -13.98 17.86 -19.76
N LEU A 323 -14.30 16.97 -18.82
CA LEU A 323 -14.28 15.53 -19.04
C LEU A 323 -15.24 15.10 -20.15
N LYS A 324 -16.46 15.67 -20.21
CA LYS A 324 -17.43 15.41 -21.28
C LYS A 324 -16.92 15.88 -22.65
N GLU A 325 -16.33 17.07 -22.71
CA GLU A 325 -15.75 17.63 -23.93
C GLU A 325 -14.55 16.81 -24.42
N TYR A 326 -13.65 16.43 -23.50
CA TYR A 326 -12.50 15.59 -23.81
C TYR A 326 -12.91 14.19 -24.27
N LYS A 327 -13.91 13.58 -23.60
CA LYS A 327 -14.46 12.27 -24.01
C LYS A 327 -15.04 12.31 -25.41
N LYS A 328 -15.78 13.37 -25.77
CA LYS A 328 -16.32 13.56 -27.12
C LYS A 328 -15.19 13.58 -28.16
N LYS A 329 -14.14 14.36 -27.91
CA LYS A 329 -12.97 14.43 -28.79
C LYS A 329 -12.26 13.09 -28.92
N LEU A 330 -12.11 12.36 -27.82
CA LEU A 330 -11.53 11.02 -27.79
C LEU A 330 -12.34 10.02 -28.63
N ASP A 331 -13.68 10.11 -28.61
CA ASP A 331 -14.55 9.27 -29.44
C ASP A 331 -14.47 9.61 -30.93
N GLU A 332 -14.30 10.89 -31.26
CA GLU A 332 -14.12 11.37 -32.63
C GLU A 332 -12.74 10.99 -33.19
N ASN A 333 -11.71 10.92 -32.34
CA ASN A 333 -10.31 10.72 -32.74
C ASN A 333 -9.57 9.70 -31.84
N PRO A 334 -9.99 8.42 -31.80
CA PRO A 334 -9.52 7.44 -30.82
C PRO A 334 -8.04 7.03 -30.99
N ASP A 335 -7.48 7.15 -32.20
CA ASP A 335 -6.10 6.73 -32.49
C ASP A 335 -5.06 7.83 -32.22
N THR A 336 -5.50 9.09 -32.12
CA THR A 336 -4.62 10.27 -32.01
C THR A 336 -4.87 11.12 -30.76
N THR A 337 -5.98 10.91 -30.07
CA THR A 337 -6.26 11.50 -28.76
C THR A 337 -5.76 10.56 -27.68
N VAL A 338 -4.94 11.06 -26.76
CA VAL A 338 -4.42 10.26 -25.66
C VAL A 338 -5.55 10.03 -24.66
N ASP A 339 -5.81 8.77 -24.31
CA ASP A 339 -6.84 8.41 -23.33
C ASP A 339 -6.31 8.57 -21.90
N ILE A 340 -6.43 9.78 -21.35
CA ILE A 340 -5.81 10.15 -20.08
C ILE A 340 -6.73 11.01 -19.22
N PHE A 341 -6.69 10.73 -17.92
CA PHE A 341 -7.30 11.51 -16.85
C PHE A 341 -6.38 11.41 -15.63
N GLU A 342 -6.31 12.47 -14.82
CA GLU A 342 -5.60 12.43 -13.55
C GLU A 342 -6.42 13.05 -12.42
N PHE A 343 -6.19 12.55 -11.20
CA PHE A 343 -6.47 13.32 -10.01
C PHE A 343 -5.27 13.38 -9.06
N ASN A 344 -5.20 14.47 -8.30
CA ASN A 344 -4.19 14.68 -7.27
C ASN A 344 -4.83 14.90 -5.90
N THR A 345 -4.22 14.29 -4.91
CA THR A 345 -4.54 14.44 -3.49
C THR A 345 -3.26 14.75 -2.71
N LYS A 346 -3.39 14.92 -1.39
CA LYS A 346 -2.25 15.05 -0.49
C LYS A 346 -1.32 13.83 -0.59
N ARG A 347 -1.87 12.61 -0.56
CA ARG A 347 -1.11 11.36 -0.50
C ARG A 347 -1.01 10.57 -1.81
N LEU A 348 -1.76 10.94 -2.84
CA LEU A 348 -1.85 10.19 -4.08
C LEU A 348 -1.85 11.08 -5.32
N MET A 349 -1.15 10.64 -6.35
CA MET A 349 -1.43 11.03 -7.73
C MET A 349 -1.88 9.79 -8.50
N LEU A 350 -3.08 9.82 -9.09
CA LEU A 350 -3.59 8.74 -9.93
C LEU A 350 -3.63 9.18 -11.38
N THR A 351 -3.03 8.38 -12.27
CA THR A 351 -3.12 8.54 -13.73
C THR A 351 -3.87 7.37 -14.34
N GLY A 352 -5.08 7.65 -14.83
CA GLY A 352 -5.96 6.67 -15.46
C GLY A 352 -6.40 7.09 -16.86
N THR A 353 -7.60 6.66 -17.26
CA THR A 353 -8.18 6.92 -18.58
C THR A 353 -9.38 7.85 -18.49
N ALA A 354 -9.53 8.74 -19.48
CA ALA A 354 -10.72 9.59 -19.59
C ALA A 354 -11.98 8.74 -19.81
N LYS A 355 -11.87 7.58 -20.48
CA LYS A 355 -12.98 6.64 -20.64
C LYS A 355 -13.51 6.12 -19.30
N ALA A 356 -12.62 5.67 -18.42
CA ALA A 356 -13.03 5.16 -17.10
C ALA A 356 -13.61 6.29 -16.23
N ALA A 357 -12.96 7.46 -16.22
CA ALA A 357 -13.47 8.62 -15.48
C ALA A 357 -14.86 9.03 -15.98
N TYR A 358 -15.09 9.06 -17.29
CA TYR A 358 -16.41 9.36 -17.85
C TYR A 358 -17.45 8.32 -17.45
N GLN A 359 -17.11 7.03 -17.52
CA GLN A 359 -18.01 5.97 -17.11
C GLN A 359 -18.43 6.12 -15.64
N VAL A 360 -17.49 6.38 -14.74
CA VAL A 360 -17.76 6.42 -13.31
C VAL A 360 -18.41 7.75 -12.88
N TYR A 361 -17.87 8.89 -13.30
CA TYR A 361 -18.32 10.19 -12.81
C TYR A 361 -19.47 10.79 -13.63
N VAL A 362 -19.60 10.44 -14.91
CA VAL A 362 -20.66 10.97 -15.77
C VAL A 362 -21.82 9.99 -15.91
N ASN A 363 -21.55 8.73 -16.24
CA ASN A 363 -22.63 7.76 -16.48
C ASN A 363 -23.20 7.19 -15.18
N GLU A 364 -22.35 6.84 -14.22
CA GLU A 364 -22.79 6.31 -12.92
C GLU A 364 -23.11 7.43 -11.90
N GLY A 365 -22.60 8.65 -12.12
CA GLY A 365 -22.85 9.80 -11.27
C GLY A 365 -22.17 9.73 -9.90
N ILE A 366 -21.06 8.99 -9.80
CA ILE A 366 -20.25 8.91 -8.59
C ILE A 366 -19.58 10.26 -8.34
N ASP A 367 -19.53 10.66 -7.08
CA ASP A 367 -18.82 11.87 -6.66
C ASP A 367 -17.30 11.65 -6.72
N ILE A 368 -16.59 12.52 -7.45
CA ILE A 368 -15.14 12.44 -7.60
C ILE A 368 -14.42 12.68 -6.26
N GLU A 369 -14.97 13.53 -5.39
CA GLU A 369 -14.37 13.78 -4.07
C GLU A 369 -14.48 12.55 -3.17
N GLU A 370 -15.55 11.76 -3.28
CA GLU A 370 -15.70 10.50 -2.54
C GLU A 370 -14.66 9.46 -2.99
N SER A 371 -14.45 9.32 -4.29
CA SER A 371 -13.42 8.44 -4.87
C SER A 371 -12.01 8.84 -4.43
N ILE A 372 -11.73 10.15 -4.42
CA ILE A 372 -10.46 10.72 -3.97
C ILE A 372 -10.24 10.49 -2.47
N ALA A 373 -11.22 10.85 -1.65
CA ALA A 373 -11.12 10.73 -0.19
C ALA A 373 -10.90 9.27 0.24
N THR A 374 -11.52 8.33 -0.48
CA THR A 374 -11.35 6.90 -0.20
C THR A 374 -9.88 6.49 -0.35
N TRP A 375 -9.22 6.82 -1.46
CA TRP A 375 -7.82 6.44 -1.67
C TRP A 375 -6.82 7.26 -0.86
N ASP A 376 -7.10 8.54 -0.64
CA ASP A 376 -6.27 9.39 0.23
C ASP A 376 -6.25 8.83 1.65
N SER A 377 -7.41 8.42 2.19
CA SER A 377 -7.52 7.74 3.48
C SER A 377 -6.74 6.43 3.54
N GLN A 378 -6.82 5.59 2.50
CA GLN A 378 -6.09 4.31 2.49
C GLN A 378 -4.56 4.51 2.53
N LEU A 379 -4.04 5.53 1.83
CA LEU A 379 -2.61 5.83 1.88
C LEU A 379 -2.20 6.53 3.18
N GLU A 380 -3.04 7.41 3.75
CA GLU A 380 -2.77 8.00 5.06
C GLU A 380 -2.74 6.93 6.16
N GLU A 381 -3.66 5.97 6.14
CA GLU A 381 -3.64 4.80 7.03
C GLU A 381 -2.37 3.97 6.85
N ALA A 382 -1.93 3.74 5.60
CA ALA A 382 -0.72 2.98 5.33
C ALA A 382 0.56 3.69 5.83
N ILE A 383 0.64 5.01 5.67
CA ILE A 383 1.72 5.87 6.20
C ILE A 383 1.69 5.85 7.73
N THR A 384 0.51 6.00 8.34
CA THR A 384 0.33 5.93 9.80
C THR A 384 0.72 4.56 10.34
N PHE A 385 0.38 3.47 9.64
CA PHE A 385 0.75 2.11 10.02
C PHE A 385 2.26 1.87 9.92
N ALA A 386 2.98 2.60 9.06
CA ALA A 386 4.44 2.63 9.04
C ALA A 386 5.06 3.47 10.19
N GLY A 387 4.25 4.06 11.07
CA GLY A 387 4.69 4.91 12.17
C GLY A 387 5.16 6.29 11.73
N LEU A 388 4.63 6.79 10.61
CA LEU A 388 5.00 8.09 10.05
C LEU A 388 3.89 9.12 10.28
N LYS A 389 4.29 10.39 10.34
CA LYS A 389 3.39 11.56 10.41
C LYS A 389 4.08 12.76 9.77
N ASP A 390 3.31 13.79 9.42
CA ASP A 390 3.89 15.03 8.94
C ASP A 390 4.48 15.81 10.12
N ASP A 391 5.80 15.74 10.27
CA ASP A 391 6.55 16.32 11.39
C ASP A 391 8.00 16.56 10.97
N GLU A 392 8.25 17.70 10.33
CA GLU A 392 9.58 18.07 9.83
C GLU A 392 10.67 18.15 10.92
N SER A 393 10.30 18.13 12.21
CA SER A 393 11.25 18.09 13.33
C SER A 393 11.81 16.69 13.60
N ASP A 394 11.12 15.63 13.18
CA ASP A 394 11.57 14.23 13.28
C ASP A 394 11.86 13.68 11.88
N LEU A 395 13.05 14.00 11.37
CA LEU A 395 13.49 13.57 10.05
C LEU A 395 13.39 12.05 9.83
N THR A 396 13.49 11.23 10.89
CA THR A 396 13.42 9.78 10.78
C THR A 396 12.00 9.23 10.68
N ASN A 397 10.97 10.04 10.95
CA ASN A 397 9.56 9.63 10.85
C ASN A 397 8.67 10.65 10.12
N ASP A 398 9.27 11.64 9.44
CA ASP A 398 8.57 12.71 8.74
C ASP A 398 8.05 12.29 7.35
N SER A 399 6.72 12.25 7.18
CA SER A 399 6.05 12.02 5.89
C SER A 399 5.66 13.28 5.15
N THR A 400 6.05 14.48 5.60
CA THR A 400 5.66 15.74 4.96
C THR A 400 6.03 15.73 3.47
N ASN A 401 5.07 16.11 2.62
CA ASN A 401 5.15 16.10 1.15
C ASN A 401 5.32 14.73 0.47
N ILE A 402 5.43 13.63 1.22
CA ILE A 402 5.54 12.28 0.64
C ILE A 402 4.16 11.80 0.19
N ARG A 403 4.10 11.35 -1.07
CA ARG A 403 2.91 10.78 -1.70
C ARG A 403 3.26 9.61 -2.62
N GLY A 404 2.31 8.69 -2.78
CA GLY A 404 2.39 7.59 -3.73
C GLY A 404 1.84 7.96 -5.11
N THR A 405 2.07 7.10 -6.10
CA THR A 405 1.43 7.23 -7.40
C THR A 405 0.86 5.91 -7.90
N ILE A 406 -0.29 5.99 -8.56
CA ILE A 406 -0.90 4.87 -9.27
C ILE A 406 -1.04 5.25 -10.74
N ARG A 407 -0.66 4.37 -11.66
CA ARG A 407 -0.71 4.66 -13.10
C ARG A 407 -1.16 3.47 -13.92
N LEU A 408 -1.98 3.70 -14.93
CA LEU A 408 -2.18 2.73 -16.01
C LEU A 408 -0.86 2.51 -16.77
N MET A 409 -0.36 1.27 -16.75
CA MET A 409 0.92 0.91 -17.37
C MET A 409 0.82 -0.40 -18.17
N GLN A 410 1.84 -0.66 -18.99
CA GLN A 410 1.95 -1.95 -19.69
C GLN A 410 1.88 -3.13 -18.71
N PRO A 411 1.24 -4.25 -19.09
CA PRO A 411 0.96 -5.35 -18.18
C PRO A 411 2.24 -6.09 -17.74
N TYR A 412 2.38 -6.28 -16.43
CA TYR A 412 3.37 -7.16 -15.79
C TYR A 412 2.72 -7.99 -14.65
N GLY A 413 1.40 -8.06 -14.61
CA GLY A 413 0.62 -8.66 -13.52
C GLY A 413 -0.79 -8.04 -13.43
N ALA A 414 -1.48 -8.26 -12.31
CA ALA A 414 -2.73 -7.57 -11.99
C ALA A 414 -2.48 -6.13 -11.47
N ALA A 415 -1.38 -5.97 -10.74
CA ALA A 415 -0.71 -4.72 -10.39
C ALA A 415 0.79 -5.03 -10.19
N TYR A 416 1.64 -4.00 -10.10
CA TYR A 416 3.04 -4.15 -9.71
C TYR A 416 3.62 -2.83 -9.16
N ALA A 417 4.64 -2.89 -8.31
CA ALA A 417 5.46 -1.75 -7.91
C ALA A 417 6.70 -1.60 -8.82
N ALA A 418 6.99 -0.38 -9.29
CA ALA A 418 8.21 -0.10 -10.03
C ALA A 418 8.74 1.31 -9.78
N GLY A 419 9.79 1.42 -8.95
CA GLY A 419 10.40 2.70 -8.64
C GLY A 419 9.40 3.62 -7.96
N ASP A 420 8.94 4.65 -8.69
CA ASP A 420 8.10 5.74 -8.19
C ASP A 420 6.58 5.54 -8.35
N HIS A 421 6.12 4.39 -8.87
CA HIS A 421 4.70 4.13 -9.09
C HIS A 421 4.24 2.70 -8.81
N VAL A 422 2.95 2.58 -8.54
CA VAL A 422 2.17 1.35 -8.65
C VAL A 422 1.52 1.32 -10.03
N GLY A 423 1.88 0.32 -10.85
CA GLY A 423 1.29 0.08 -12.16
C GLY A 423 0.01 -0.74 -12.03
N ILE A 424 -1.06 -0.28 -12.66
CA ILE A 424 -2.37 -0.97 -12.76
C ILE A 424 -2.79 -1.16 -14.22
N GLN A 425 -3.78 -2.02 -14.45
CA GLN A 425 -4.14 -2.52 -15.78
C GLN A 425 -5.51 -2.00 -16.24
N ARG A 426 -5.80 -2.11 -17.54
CA ARG A 426 -7.03 -1.58 -18.17
C ARG A 426 -8.33 -1.98 -17.46
N HIS A 427 -8.44 -3.24 -17.04
CA HIS A 427 -9.64 -3.76 -16.36
C HIS A 427 -9.85 -3.20 -14.93
N ILE A 428 -8.84 -2.53 -14.36
CA ILE A 428 -8.90 -1.91 -13.03
C ILE A 428 -9.32 -0.44 -13.10
N GLN A 429 -9.24 0.19 -14.28
CA GLN A 429 -9.36 1.65 -14.43
C GLN A 429 -10.69 2.21 -13.94
N GLU A 430 -11.80 1.48 -14.13
CA GLU A 430 -13.09 1.90 -13.57
C GLU A 430 -13.22 1.52 -12.09
N ILE A 431 -12.80 0.31 -11.73
CA ILE A 431 -12.91 -0.24 -10.37
C ILE A 431 -12.21 0.67 -9.36
N ILE A 432 -11.02 1.19 -9.72
CA ILE A 432 -10.24 2.05 -8.84
C ILE A 432 -10.87 3.40 -8.58
N LEU A 433 -11.76 3.86 -9.45
CA LEU A 433 -12.48 5.13 -9.29
C LEU A 433 -13.80 4.94 -8.51
N ARG A 434 -14.23 3.72 -8.21
CA ARG A 434 -15.48 3.47 -7.46
C ARG A 434 -15.18 3.36 -5.96
N PRO A 435 -15.81 4.18 -5.10
CA PRO A 435 -15.59 4.14 -3.64
C PRO A 435 -16.36 3.00 -2.96
N ASP A 436 -17.27 2.33 -3.66
CA ASP A 436 -18.09 1.29 -3.07
C ASP A 436 -17.24 0.12 -2.54
N LYS A 437 -17.71 -0.47 -1.42
CA LYS A 437 -16.97 -1.52 -0.70
C LYS A 437 -16.66 -2.74 -1.56
N SER A 438 -17.51 -3.09 -2.52
CA SER A 438 -17.29 -4.24 -3.40
C SER A 438 -16.13 -3.98 -4.36
N SER A 439 -16.15 -2.83 -5.04
CA SER A 439 -15.07 -2.39 -5.93
C SER A 439 -13.76 -2.27 -5.15
N MET A 440 -13.77 -1.58 -4.00
CA MET A 440 -12.58 -1.42 -3.16
C MET A 440 -12.01 -2.77 -2.71
N ASN A 441 -12.84 -3.68 -2.19
CA ASN A 441 -12.38 -5.00 -1.74
C ASN A 441 -11.81 -5.86 -2.87
N SER A 442 -12.19 -5.62 -4.13
CA SER A 442 -11.64 -6.38 -5.25
C SER A 442 -10.17 -6.05 -5.54
N ILE A 443 -9.69 -4.85 -5.18
CA ILE A 443 -8.35 -4.35 -5.55
C ILE A 443 -7.47 -3.92 -4.36
N ILE A 444 -8.05 -3.62 -3.19
CA ILE A 444 -7.33 -3.04 -2.05
C ILE A 444 -6.08 -3.83 -1.66
N TRP A 445 -6.18 -5.17 -1.61
CA TRP A 445 -5.02 -6.01 -1.31
C TRP A 445 -3.92 -5.82 -2.35
N GLY A 446 -4.25 -5.88 -3.64
CA GLY A 446 -3.26 -5.78 -4.72
C GLY A 446 -2.58 -4.41 -4.70
N THR A 447 -3.35 -3.33 -4.66
CA THR A 447 -2.80 -1.97 -4.70
C THR A 447 -1.93 -1.66 -3.46
N ILE A 448 -2.41 -1.98 -2.25
CA ILE A 448 -1.65 -1.72 -1.02
C ILE A 448 -0.47 -2.68 -0.86
N HIS A 449 -0.53 -3.89 -1.40
CA HIS A 449 0.62 -4.80 -1.47
C HIS A 449 1.79 -4.19 -2.25
N GLU A 450 1.51 -3.55 -3.38
CA GLU A 450 2.53 -2.87 -4.19
C GLU A 450 3.08 -1.62 -3.49
N PHE A 451 2.23 -0.83 -2.82
CA PHE A 451 2.72 0.25 -1.97
C PHE A 451 3.56 -0.28 -0.81
N GLY A 452 3.19 -1.42 -0.23
CA GLY A 452 3.99 -2.12 0.78
C GLY A 452 5.40 -2.43 0.27
N HIS A 453 5.55 -2.87 -0.99
CA HIS A 453 6.88 -3.07 -1.60
C HIS A 453 7.68 -1.77 -1.69
N GLN A 454 7.03 -0.64 -2.01
CA GLN A 454 7.71 0.65 -2.05
C GLN A 454 8.12 1.17 -0.66
N MET A 455 7.31 0.88 0.37
CA MET A 455 7.51 1.33 1.75
C MET A 455 8.40 0.40 2.60
N ASP A 456 8.59 -0.86 2.21
CA ASP A 456 9.32 -1.84 3.02
C ASP A 456 10.79 -1.38 3.29
N ILE A 457 11.22 -1.50 4.56
CA ILE A 457 12.57 -1.16 5.01
C ILE A 457 13.55 -2.27 4.66
N LYS A 458 14.47 -1.99 3.72
CA LYS A 458 15.41 -2.98 3.14
C LYS A 458 16.14 -3.87 4.16
N PRO A 459 16.76 -3.33 5.24
CA PRO A 459 17.38 -4.16 6.28
C PRO A 459 16.43 -5.19 6.94
N ARG A 460 15.13 -4.88 7.04
CA ARG A 460 14.09 -5.73 7.64
C ARG A 460 13.35 -6.60 6.60
N THR A 461 13.38 -6.31 5.31
CA THR A 461 12.43 -6.90 4.34
C THR A 461 12.50 -8.43 4.19
N TRP A 462 11.42 -9.16 4.47
CA TRP A 462 11.19 -10.50 3.90
C TRP A 462 10.23 -10.33 2.73
N GLY A 463 10.77 -10.29 1.50
CA GLY A 463 10.00 -9.98 0.30
C GLY A 463 8.81 -10.90 0.10
N GLU A 464 7.69 -10.33 -0.33
CA GLU A 464 6.38 -10.99 -0.42
C GLU A 464 5.78 -11.47 0.92
N VAL A 465 6.36 -11.04 2.04
CA VAL A 465 5.88 -11.34 3.40
C VAL A 465 5.69 -10.06 4.19
N THR A 466 6.72 -9.25 4.38
CA THR A 466 6.62 -8.06 5.23
C THR A 466 5.90 -6.90 4.57
N ASN A 467 5.98 -6.77 3.24
CA ASN A 467 5.15 -5.83 2.48
C ASN A 467 3.65 -6.16 2.60
N ASN A 468 3.29 -7.42 2.89
CA ASN A 468 1.90 -7.82 3.14
C ASN A 468 1.35 -7.31 4.47
N MET A 469 2.17 -6.78 5.40
CA MET A 469 1.67 -6.20 6.64
C MET A 469 0.69 -5.04 6.35
N TRP A 470 1.01 -4.18 5.38
CA TRP A 470 0.13 -3.09 4.94
C TRP A 470 -1.15 -3.60 4.27
N ALA A 471 -1.02 -4.54 3.32
CA ALA A 471 -2.16 -5.07 2.58
C ALA A 471 -3.14 -5.84 3.49
N ASN A 472 -2.61 -6.56 4.48
CA ASN A 472 -3.37 -7.27 5.48
C ASN A 472 -4.09 -6.31 6.42
N TYR A 473 -3.40 -5.28 6.92
CA TYR A 473 -3.99 -4.21 7.73
C TYR A 473 -5.14 -3.51 6.99
N ALA A 474 -4.91 -3.06 5.75
CA ALA A 474 -5.94 -2.41 4.92
C ALA A 474 -7.14 -3.32 4.63
N SER A 475 -6.90 -4.61 4.35
CA SER A 475 -7.98 -5.57 4.07
C SER A 475 -8.86 -5.82 5.29
N ILE A 476 -8.28 -5.91 6.48
CA ILE A 476 -9.03 -6.06 7.74
C ILE A 476 -9.85 -4.81 8.03
N ASN A 477 -9.24 -3.62 7.94
CA ASN A 477 -9.92 -2.36 8.19
C ASN A 477 -11.06 -2.10 7.20
N ASN A 478 -10.91 -2.53 5.94
CA ASN A 478 -11.97 -2.47 4.94
C ASN A 478 -13.00 -3.62 5.05
N GLY A 479 -12.91 -4.46 6.09
CA GLY A 479 -13.85 -5.53 6.40
C GLY A 479 -13.83 -6.72 5.42
N LYS A 480 -12.71 -6.93 4.70
CA LYS A 480 -12.45 -8.12 3.88
C LYS A 480 -11.93 -9.29 4.70
N GLY A 481 -11.34 -9.00 5.86
CA GLY A 481 -10.62 -9.97 6.70
C GLY A 481 -9.13 -10.03 6.36
N ASP A 482 -8.39 -10.79 7.16
CA ASP A 482 -6.97 -11.05 6.95
C ASP A 482 -6.72 -12.23 5.99
N ARG A 483 -5.46 -12.43 5.58
CA ARG A 483 -5.02 -13.59 4.79
C ARG A 483 -4.30 -14.66 5.61
N VAL A 484 -4.12 -14.47 6.91
CA VAL A 484 -3.31 -15.37 7.73
C VAL A 484 -4.08 -16.70 7.94
N PRO A 485 -3.52 -17.85 7.54
CA PRO A 485 -4.24 -19.11 7.61
C PRO A 485 -4.08 -19.74 9.00
N TYR A 486 -4.75 -19.17 10.01
CA TYR A 486 -4.58 -19.54 11.42
C TYR A 486 -4.74 -21.03 11.70
N ASN A 487 -5.75 -21.70 11.13
CA ASN A 487 -5.95 -23.14 11.32
C ASN A 487 -4.72 -23.97 10.86
N ASN A 488 -4.08 -23.56 9.76
CA ASN A 488 -2.85 -24.21 9.31
C ASN A 488 -1.71 -23.94 10.30
N ILE A 489 -1.55 -22.69 10.75
CA ILE A 489 -0.53 -22.31 11.74
C ILE A 489 -0.72 -23.10 13.04
N TYR A 490 -1.95 -23.21 13.55
CA TYR A 490 -2.26 -23.98 14.76
C TYR A 490 -1.86 -25.45 14.62
N SER A 491 -2.22 -26.10 13.51
CA SER A 491 -1.83 -27.49 13.26
C SER A 491 -0.30 -27.69 13.21
N MET A 492 0.43 -26.65 12.83
CA MET A 492 1.88 -26.72 12.66
C MET A 492 2.64 -26.38 13.94
N LEU A 493 2.15 -25.40 14.70
CA LEU A 493 2.84 -24.80 15.84
C LEU A 493 2.33 -25.25 17.21
N ALA A 494 1.07 -25.70 17.33
CA ALA A 494 0.54 -26.16 18.61
C ALA A 494 1.32 -27.36 19.20
N PRO A 495 1.69 -28.40 18.42
CA PRO A 495 2.47 -29.52 18.95
C PRO A 495 3.76 -29.06 19.62
N LYS A 496 4.25 -29.82 20.61
CA LYS A 496 5.42 -29.43 21.43
C LYS A 496 6.57 -28.86 20.60
N GLU A 497 6.99 -29.62 19.60
CA GLU A 497 7.89 -29.16 18.55
C GLU A 497 7.09 -28.77 17.30
N SER A 498 7.52 -27.71 16.61
CA SER A 498 6.88 -27.35 15.34
C SER A 498 7.07 -28.44 14.31
N THR A 499 6.02 -28.72 13.54
CA THR A 499 6.07 -29.68 12.43
C THR A 499 6.74 -29.12 11.18
N LYS A 500 6.99 -27.80 11.12
CA LYS A 500 7.65 -27.10 10.02
C LYS A 500 8.57 -25.98 10.48
N GLY A 501 9.65 -25.75 9.73
CA GLY A 501 10.50 -24.58 9.92
C GLY A 501 9.94 -23.33 9.23
N PHE A 502 10.41 -22.15 9.64
CA PHE A 502 9.99 -20.87 9.06
C PHE A 502 10.15 -20.87 7.53
N GLU A 503 11.24 -21.45 7.03
CA GLU A 503 11.53 -21.46 5.59
C GLU A 503 10.54 -22.30 4.78
N ASP A 504 9.95 -23.32 5.38
CA ASP A 504 8.99 -24.25 4.75
C ASP A 504 7.54 -23.72 4.75
N PHE A 505 7.31 -22.58 5.40
CA PHE A 505 6.03 -21.89 5.36
C PHE A 505 5.82 -21.16 4.03
N ASN A 506 4.58 -21.18 3.55
CA ASN A 506 4.17 -20.30 2.46
C ASN A 506 4.12 -18.83 2.92
N LEU A 507 3.91 -17.90 1.99
CA LEU A 507 3.98 -16.46 2.27
C LEU A 507 2.95 -16.02 3.34
N ASP A 508 1.71 -16.49 3.25
CA ASP A 508 0.65 -16.13 4.22
C ASP A 508 0.90 -16.74 5.62
N GLN A 509 1.50 -17.93 5.68
CA GLN A 509 1.94 -18.55 6.94
C GLN A 509 3.10 -17.77 7.57
N LYS A 510 4.07 -17.31 6.77
CA LYS A 510 5.17 -16.45 7.23
C LYS A 510 4.64 -15.10 7.73
N LEU A 511 3.65 -14.52 7.07
CA LEU A 511 2.97 -13.29 7.49
C LEU A 511 2.39 -13.43 8.91
N GLY A 512 1.86 -14.60 9.26
CA GLY A 512 1.34 -14.90 10.59
C GLY A 512 2.31 -14.58 11.73
N MET A 513 3.61 -14.86 11.55
CA MET A 513 4.63 -14.57 12.56
C MET A 513 4.76 -13.08 12.88
N PHE A 514 4.62 -12.21 11.88
CA PHE A 514 4.67 -10.77 12.07
C PHE A 514 3.33 -10.23 12.57
N TRP A 515 2.24 -10.73 11.97
CA TRP A 515 0.90 -10.25 12.26
C TRP A 515 0.42 -10.60 13.68
N GLN A 516 0.81 -11.74 14.24
CA GLN A 516 0.47 -12.08 15.63
C GLN A 516 1.17 -11.19 16.66
N LEU A 517 2.36 -10.65 16.35
CA LEU A 517 3.00 -9.63 17.19
C LEU A 517 2.26 -8.29 17.11
N GLN A 518 1.74 -7.94 15.92
CA GLN A 518 0.85 -6.80 15.72
C GLN A 518 -0.50 -6.95 16.45
N ILE A 519 -1.02 -8.17 16.56
CA ILE A 519 -2.22 -8.44 17.37
C ILE A 519 -1.89 -8.35 18.86
N LYS A 520 -0.72 -8.83 19.29
CA LYS A 520 -0.29 -8.77 20.70
C LYS A 520 -0.11 -7.33 21.20
N LYS A 521 0.37 -6.43 20.34
CA LYS A 521 0.51 -5.01 20.61
C LYS A 521 0.15 -4.23 19.34
N ASP A 522 -0.95 -3.49 19.39
CA ASP A 522 -1.51 -2.75 18.25
C ASP A 522 -0.58 -1.64 17.69
N THR A 523 0.45 -1.24 18.43
CA THR A 523 1.52 -0.32 17.98
C THR A 523 2.79 -1.03 17.53
N TYR A 524 2.86 -2.36 17.55
CA TYR A 524 4.09 -3.13 17.30
C TYR A 524 4.76 -2.76 15.98
N TRP A 525 4.03 -2.77 14.87
CA TRP A 525 4.62 -2.51 13.57
C TRP A 525 5.14 -1.08 13.45
N GLN A 526 4.39 -0.10 13.96
CA GLN A 526 4.78 1.32 13.98
C GLN A 526 6.08 1.54 14.76
N GLU A 527 6.16 0.98 15.97
CA GLU A 527 7.34 1.09 16.83
C GLU A 527 8.55 0.34 16.25
N LEU A 528 8.33 -0.83 15.65
CA LEU A 528 9.38 -1.60 14.98
C LEU A 528 9.95 -0.81 13.81
N GLU A 529 9.09 -0.28 12.94
CA GLU A 529 9.45 0.53 11.77
C GLU A 529 10.26 1.76 12.20
N ALA A 530 9.78 2.51 13.20
CA ALA A 530 10.51 3.67 13.77
C ALA A 530 11.89 3.29 14.31
N MET A 531 11.99 2.17 15.04
CA MET A 531 13.25 1.67 15.58
C MET A 531 14.26 1.30 14.49
N TYR A 532 13.80 0.73 13.37
CA TYR A 532 14.68 0.46 12.22
C TYR A 532 15.18 1.74 11.55
N ARG A 533 14.33 2.78 11.44
CA ARG A 533 14.71 4.09 10.87
C ARG A 533 15.71 4.85 11.75
N GLU A 534 15.52 4.80 13.06
CA GLU A 534 16.42 5.42 14.05
C GLU A 534 17.78 4.70 14.08
N ARG A 535 17.77 3.38 14.21
CA ARG A 535 19.01 2.59 14.44
C ARG A 535 19.77 2.23 13.17
N ARG A 536 19.09 2.24 12.02
CA ARG A 536 19.67 1.99 10.68
C ARG A 536 20.56 0.74 10.62
N PRO A 537 20.08 -0.44 11.05
CA PRO A 537 20.91 -1.64 11.05
C PRO A 537 21.34 -2.03 9.64
N ASN A 538 22.52 -2.64 9.53
CA ASN A 538 23.07 -3.17 8.28
C ASN A 538 23.51 -4.63 8.50
N PRO A 539 22.57 -5.59 8.48
CA PRO A 539 22.90 -7.00 8.74
C PRO A 539 23.85 -7.53 7.67
N LYS A 540 24.95 -8.15 8.10
CA LYS A 540 25.99 -8.74 7.23
C LYS A 540 25.55 -10.02 6.54
N ASP A 541 24.59 -10.73 7.14
CA ASP A 541 24.07 -12.00 6.66
C ASP A 541 22.63 -12.23 7.13
N TYR A 542 22.04 -13.32 6.65
CA TYR A 542 20.66 -13.68 6.97
C TYR A 542 20.45 -14.01 8.45
N GLN A 543 21.44 -14.58 9.14
CA GLN A 543 21.29 -14.93 10.56
C GLN A 543 21.27 -13.68 11.43
N GLU A 544 22.17 -12.72 11.18
CA GLU A 544 22.18 -11.44 11.89
C GLU A 544 20.88 -10.66 11.64
N LYS A 545 20.32 -10.73 10.43
CA LYS A 545 19.00 -10.15 10.12
C LYS A 545 17.89 -10.73 11.01
N LYS A 546 17.85 -12.05 11.18
CA LYS A 546 16.89 -12.71 12.07
C LYS A 546 17.07 -12.26 13.52
N ASP A 547 18.32 -12.22 13.99
CA ASP A 547 18.65 -11.84 15.35
C ASP A 547 18.27 -10.38 15.65
N ILE A 548 18.46 -9.47 14.68
CA ILE A 548 18.04 -8.06 14.79
C ILE A 548 16.52 -7.96 14.90
N LEU A 549 15.77 -8.65 14.03
CA LEU A 549 14.30 -8.69 14.12
C LEU A 549 13.84 -9.18 15.49
N ALA A 550 14.42 -10.28 15.98
CA ALA A 550 14.04 -10.86 17.28
C ALA A 550 14.39 -9.93 18.45
N THR A 551 15.54 -9.26 18.38
CA THR A 551 15.98 -8.29 19.39
C THR A 551 15.05 -7.09 19.44
N TYR A 552 14.77 -6.47 18.30
CA TYR A 552 13.92 -5.28 18.24
C TYR A 552 12.47 -5.62 18.58
N SER A 553 11.95 -6.76 18.10
CA SER A 553 10.61 -7.20 18.47
C SER A 553 10.47 -7.48 19.96
N SER A 554 11.48 -8.10 20.59
CA SER A 554 11.48 -8.34 22.04
C SER A 554 11.50 -7.04 22.83
N GLU A 555 12.20 -6.02 22.31
CA GLU A 555 12.25 -4.68 22.92
C GLU A 555 10.91 -3.95 22.81
N VAL A 556 10.28 -3.95 21.62
CA VAL A 556 8.97 -3.32 21.37
C VAL A 556 7.87 -3.98 22.19
N ILE A 557 7.83 -5.33 22.23
CA ILE A 557 6.83 -6.07 23.00
C ILE A 557 7.15 -6.02 24.51
N GLY A 558 8.42 -5.80 24.88
CA GLY A 558 8.86 -5.76 26.28
C GLY A 558 9.01 -7.15 26.92
N MET A 559 9.24 -8.20 26.13
CA MET A 559 9.41 -9.57 26.61
C MET A 559 10.43 -10.35 25.78
N ASN A 560 10.98 -11.42 26.35
CA ASN A 560 11.89 -12.31 25.64
C ASN A 560 11.10 -13.19 24.65
N LEU A 561 11.16 -12.87 23.36
CA LEU A 561 10.46 -13.60 22.29
C LEU A 561 11.25 -14.79 21.73
N THR A 562 12.33 -15.24 22.37
CA THR A 562 13.12 -16.39 21.87
C THR A 562 12.24 -17.60 21.59
N HIS A 563 11.37 -17.96 22.54
CA HIS A 563 10.49 -19.12 22.40
C HIS A 563 9.48 -18.94 21.26
N TYR A 564 8.94 -17.74 21.09
CA TYR A 564 8.00 -17.42 20.01
C TYR A 564 8.64 -17.63 18.63
N PHE A 565 9.82 -17.05 18.40
CA PHE A 565 10.53 -17.20 17.14
C PHE A 565 10.96 -18.65 16.89
N GLU A 566 11.51 -19.34 17.90
CA GLU A 566 11.91 -20.74 17.76
C GLU A 566 10.71 -21.67 17.51
N LYS A 567 9.52 -21.34 18.04
CA LYS A 567 8.29 -22.06 17.73
C LYS A 567 7.94 -21.98 16.25
N TYR A 568 8.14 -20.84 15.61
CA TYR A 568 8.03 -20.69 14.15
C TYR A 568 9.17 -21.38 13.37
N GLY A 569 10.12 -22.05 14.04
CA GLY A 569 11.33 -22.56 13.41
C GLY A 569 12.29 -21.45 12.96
N PHE A 570 12.14 -20.24 13.51
CA PHE A 570 12.98 -19.09 13.23
C PHE A 570 14.18 -19.08 14.19
N THR A 571 15.22 -19.86 13.85
CA THR A 571 16.36 -20.11 14.75
C THR A 571 17.17 -18.84 15.03
N LEU A 572 17.39 -18.53 16.30
CA LEU A 572 18.22 -17.41 16.74
C LEU A 572 19.65 -17.88 17.07
N SER A 573 20.64 -17.00 16.95
CA SER A 573 22.00 -17.32 17.41
C SER A 573 22.08 -17.40 18.94
N GLU A 574 23.04 -18.13 19.47
CA GLU A 574 23.27 -18.20 20.92
C GLU A 574 23.61 -16.82 21.53
N GLU A 575 24.29 -15.96 20.78
CA GLU A 575 24.55 -14.57 21.19
C GLU A 575 23.23 -13.79 21.35
N CYS A 576 22.33 -13.86 20.36
CA CYS A 576 21.02 -13.23 20.42
C CYS A 576 20.19 -13.78 21.60
N LYS A 577 20.11 -15.10 21.76
CA LYS A 577 19.39 -15.72 22.90
C LYS A 577 19.92 -15.26 24.25
N ASN A 578 21.24 -15.12 24.37
CA ASN A 578 21.87 -14.60 25.58
C ASN A 578 21.55 -13.13 25.82
N ASN A 579 21.54 -12.30 24.77
CA ASN A 579 21.12 -10.90 24.87
C ASN A 579 19.65 -10.76 25.32
N LEU A 580 18.76 -11.58 24.74
CA LEU A 580 17.32 -11.53 25.01
C LEU A 580 16.95 -11.91 26.46
N LYS A 581 17.84 -12.57 27.22
CA LYS A 581 17.63 -12.86 28.66
C LYS A 581 17.46 -11.61 29.52
N ARG A 582 17.80 -10.41 29.01
CA ARG A 582 17.56 -9.13 29.68
C ARG A 582 16.07 -8.78 29.79
N PHE A 583 15.23 -9.33 28.92
CA PHE A 583 13.78 -9.13 28.93
C PHE A 583 13.09 -10.22 29.77
N PRO A 584 11.93 -9.92 30.37
CA PRO A 584 11.18 -10.90 31.15
C PRO A 584 10.79 -12.09 30.27
N LYS A 585 10.89 -13.30 30.84
CA LYS A 585 10.38 -14.51 30.19
C LYS A 585 8.85 -14.48 30.23
N SER A 586 8.23 -14.94 29.16
CA SER A 586 6.79 -15.16 29.08
C SER A 586 6.50 -16.59 28.62
N ASN A 587 5.46 -17.19 29.17
CA ASN A 587 4.91 -18.46 28.71
C ASN A 587 3.69 -18.27 27.80
N GLU A 588 3.39 -17.02 27.42
CA GLU A 588 2.27 -16.72 26.54
C GLU A 588 2.46 -17.36 25.16
N LYS A 589 1.42 -18.04 24.71
CA LYS A 589 1.38 -18.71 23.41
C LYS A 589 0.86 -17.74 22.35
N ILE A 590 1.65 -16.70 22.07
CA ILE A 590 1.31 -15.64 21.09
C ILE A 590 0.94 -16.24 19.73
N TRP A 591 1.50 -17.41 19.38
CA TRP A 591 1.16 -18.12 18.14
C TRP A 591 -0.27 -18.67 18.05
N TYR A 592 -1.08 -18.57 19.12
CA TYR A 592 -2.52 -18.85 19.10
C TYR A 592 -3.37 -17.63 18.71
N LEU A 593 -2.85 -16.41 18.84
CA LEU A 593 -3.62 -15.21 18.50
C LEU A 593 -4.09 -15.23 17.05
N ASN A 594 -5.31 -14.75 16.82
CA ASN A 594 -5.86 -14.45 15.51
C ASN A 594 -6.51 -13.07 15.50
N THR A 595 -6.95 -12.60 14.33
CA THR A 595 -7.46 -11.23 14.15
C THR A 595 -8.67 -10.90 15.03
N ASN A 596 -9.39 -11.89 15.58
CA ASN A 596 -10.46 -11.61 16.54
C ASN A 596 -9.94 -10.89 17.80
N ALA A 597 -8.67 -11.09 18.16
CA ALA A 597 -8.05 -10.41 19.30
C ALA A 597 -7.58 -8.97 18.97
N MET A 598 -7.52 -8.57 17.71
CA MET A 598 -6.94 -7.27 17.29
C MET A 598 -7.67 -6.05 17.87
N LYS A 599 -8.99 -6.12 18.00
CA LYS A 599 -9.82 -5.03 18.55
C LYS A 599 -10.50 -5.44 19.86
N TYR A 600 -10.01 -6.52 20.48
CA TYR A 600 -10.60 -7.05 21.69
C TYR A 600 -10.23 -6.17 22.88
N THR A 601 -11.25 -5.67 23.58
CA THR A 601 -11.10 -4.81 24.77
C THR A 601 -11.64 -5.47 26.04
N GLY A 602 -12.02 -6.76 25.97
CA GLY A 602 -12.51 -7.51 27.12
C GLY A 602 -11.39 -7.92 28.08
N ASN A 603 -11.77 -8.50 29.21
CA ASN A 603 -10.84 -8.87 30.29
C ASN A 603 -10.37 -10.34 30.22
N GLY A 604 -10.77 -11.08 29.19
CA GLY A 604 -10.62 -12.52 29.08
C GLY A 604 -11.44 -13.25 30.14
N PHE A 605 -10.99 -14.45 30.54
CA PHE A 605 -11.66 -15.22 31.58
C PHE A 605 -11.35 -14.62 32.96
N VAL A 606 -12.30 -13.83 33.49
CA VAL A 606 -12.22 -13.23 34.83
C VAL A 606 -12.32 -14.30 35.93
N ILE A 607 -13.06 -15.37 35.65
CA ILE A 607 -13.17 -16.58 36.47
C ILE A 607 -12.60 -17.73 35.65
N SER A 608 -11.75 -18.56 36.24
CA SER A 608 -11.10 -19.67 35.54
C SER A 608 -12.11 -20.76 35.16
N ASP A 609 -13.13 -20.98 35.99
CA ASP A 609 -14.20 -21.92 35.69
C ASP A 609 -15.07 -21.38 34.55
N THR A 610 -14.87 -21.95 33.36
CA THR A 610 -15.57 -21.57 32.14
C THR A 610 -16.83 -22.40 31.89
N ASP A 611 -17.16 -23.30 32.83
CA ASP A 611 -18.17 -24.33 32.64
C ASP A 611 -17.92 -25.13 31.34
N LEU A 612 -16.64 -25.49 31.12
CA LEU A 612 -16.22 -26.21 29.92
C LEU A 612 -16.74 -27.64 29.96
N GLU A 613 -17.65 -27.95 29.05
CA GLU A 613 -18.10 -29.31 28.79
C GLU A 613 -17.33 -29.92 27.63
N VAL A 614 -16.84 -31.15 27.81
CA VAL A 614 -16.16 -31.91 26.76
C VAL A 614 -16.84 -33.25 26.56
N SER A 615 -17.24 -33.54 25.32
CA SER A 615 -17.79 -34.84 24.92
C SER A 615 -16.93 -35.48 23.83
N LEU A 616 -16.92 -36.82 23.80
CA LEU A 616 -16.15 -37.63 22.86
C LEU A 616 -17.06 -38.43 21.96
N SER A 617 -16.65 -38.56 20.70
CA SER A 617 -17.26 -39.47 19.75
C SER A 617 -16.18 -40.20 18.96
N LYS A 618 -16.32 -41.52 18.84
CA LYS A 618 -15.45 -42.35 18.01
C LYS A 618 -15.90 -42.23 16.55
N LEU A 619 -14.95 -41.92 15.67
CA LEU A 619 -15.12 -41.90 14.22
C LEU A 619 -14.16 -42.91 13.59
N ASP A 620 -14.45 -43.34 12.36
CA ASP A 620 -13.49 -44.15 11.59
C ASP A 620 -12.16 -43.40 11.38
N SER A 621 -12.21 -42.07 11.37
CA SER A 621 -11.07 -41.19 11.18
C SER A 621 -10.32 -40.81 12.47
N GLY A 622 -10.72 -41.31 13.63
CA GLY A 622 -10.09 -41.01 14.93
C GLY A 622 -11.09 -40.68 16.04
N ILE A 623 -10.68 -39.91 17.04
CA ILE A 623 -11.55 -39.48 18.14
C ILE A 623 -11.89 -38.00 17.98
N LYS A 624 -13.19 -37.68 17.94
CA LYS A 624 -13.68 -36.29 17.91
C LYS A 624 -14.02 -35.82 19.32
N LEU A 625 -13.38 -34.74 19.73
CA LEU A 625 -13.69 -33.93 20.90
C LEU A 625 -14.68 -32.84 20.49
N SER A 626 -15.73 -32.63 21.28
CA SER A 626 -16.64 -31.49 21.14
C SER A 626 -16.64 -30.71 22.44
N MET A 627 -16.43 -29.40 22.35
CA MET A 627 -16.21 -28.49 23.46
C MET A 627 -17.33 -27.45 23.48
N ASN A 628 -17.88 -27.18 24.65
CA ASN A 628 -18.85 -26.10 24.87
C ASN A 628 -18.48 -25.35 26.15
N ILE A 629 -18.59 -24.03 26.15
CA ILE A 629 -18.38 -23.20 27.35
C ILE A 629 -19.64 -22.39 27.63
N ASN A 630 -19.71 -21.80 28.82
CA ASN A 630 -20.77 -20.88 29.19
C ASN A 630 -21.00 -19.81 28.12
N GLU A 631 -22.26 -19.54 27.76
CA GLU A 631 -22.61 -18.55 26.73
C GLU A 631 -22.05 -17.16 27.05
N ASN A 632 -22.02 -16.78 28.34
CA ASN A 632 -21.53 -15.46 28.77
C ASN A 632 -20.01 -15.29 28.57
N MET A 633 -19.28 -16.36 28.24
CA MET A 633 -17.83 -16.34 28.03
C MET A 633 -17.43 -16.55 26.57
N LYS A 634 -18.39 -16.81 25.66
CA LYS A 634 -18.07 -17.09 24.24
C LYS A 634 -17.47 -15.90 23.51
N ASP A 635 -17.84 -14.68 23.86
CA ASP A 635 -17.27 -13.47 23.27
C ASP A 635 -15.79 -13.26 23.64
N ASP A 636 -15.34 -13.87 24.75
CA ASP A 636 -13.96 -13.81 25.21
C ASP A 636 -13.10 -14.96 24.67
N LEU A 637 -13.71 -16.03 24.13
CA LEU A 637 -13.03 -17.25 23.71
C LEU A 637 -12.19 -17.05 22.43
N LEU A 638 -10.92 -17.42 22.51
CA LEU A 638 -10.02 -17.56 21.35
C LEU A 638 -10.07 -18.98 20.76
N GLY A 639 -10.10 -20.00 21.62
CA GLY A 639 -10.10 -21.40 21.21
C GLY A 639 -9.67 -22.34 22.34
N TYR A 640 -9.32 -23.58 21.96
CA TYR A 640 -9.00 -24.66 22.89
C TYR A 640 -7.65 -25.28 22.54
N GLU A 641 -6.79 -25.45 23.53
CA GLU A 641 -5.59 -26.30 23.44
C GLU A 641 -5.94 -27.72 23.87
N ILE A 642 -5.47 -28.70 23.10
CA ILE A 642 -5.76 -30.12 23.29
C ILE A 642 -4.47 -30.85 23.57
N LEU A 643 -4.44 -31.55 24.71
CA LEU A 643 -3.37 -32.46 25.09
C LEU A 643 -3.86 -33.90 25.02
N ARG A 644 -2.96 -34.79 24.61
CA ARG A 644 -3.12 -36.24 24.63
C ARG A 644 -2.01 -36.85 25.46
N ASN A 645 -2.38 -37.56 26.52
CA ASN A 645 -1.45 -38.20 27.46
C ASN A 645 -0.37 -37.22 27.97
N GLY A 646 -0.74 -35.95 28.19
CA GLY A 646 0.14 -34.88 28.66
C GLY A 646 0.93 -34.14 27.58
N GLU A 647 0.81 -34.50 26.31
CA GLU A 647 1.45 -33.81 25.18
C GLU A 647 0.45 -32.97 24.38
N VAL A 648 0.77 -31.70 24.10
CA VAL A 648 -0.05 -30.86 23.22
C VAL A 648 -0.05 -31.44 21.82
N ILE A 649 -1.24 -31.72 21.29
CA ILE A 649 -1.43 -32.27 19.94
C ILE A 649 -2.09 -31.26 18.98
N GLY A 650 -2.75 -30.23 19.50
CA GLY A 650 -3.44 -29.26 18.64
C GLY A 650 -4.02 -28.07 19.40
N PHE A 651 -4.38 -27.07 18.61
CA PHE A 651 -5.20 -25.94 19.02
C PHE A 651 -6.29 -25.71 17.99
N THR A 652 -7.51 -25.35 18.41
CA THR A 652 -8.62 -25.06 17.51
C THR A 652 -9.44 -23.89 18.03
N SER A 653 -9.86 -23.00 17.14
CA SER A 653 -10.88 -21.99 17.43
C SER A 653 -12.32 -22.52 17.22
N SER A 654 -12.46 -23.76 16.75
CA SER A 654 -13.76 -24.43 16.62
C SER A 654 -14.18 -25.08 17.94
N ASN A 655 -15.48 -25.31 18.09
CA ASN A 655 -16.08 -26.10 19.17
C ASN A 655 -15.83 -27.62 19.00
N SER A 656 -15.01 -28.04 18.03
CA SER A 656 -14.62 -29.44 17.90
C SER A 656 -13.21 -29.63 17.35
N TYR A 657 -12.62 -30.77 17.69
CA TYR A 657 -11.29 -31.19 17.25
C TYR A 657 -11.30 -32.70 16.98
N ILE A 658 -10.66 -33.14 15.90
CA ILE A 658 -10.52 -34.57 15.58
C ILE A 658 -9.06 -34.97 15.74
N ASP A 659 -8.78 -35.82 16.73
CA ASP A 659 -7.49 -36.49 16.84
C ASP A 659 -7.46 -37.69 15.90
N THR A 660 -6.88 -37.46 14.72
CA THR A 660 -6.73 -38.47 13.66
C THR A 660 -5.67 -39.52 13.95
N ASN A 661 -4.83 -39.29 14.96
CA ASN A 661 -3.79 -40.22 15.39
C ASN A 661 -4.24 -41.07 16.59
N ALA A 662 -5.49 -40.92 17.05
CA ALA A 662 -6.05 -41.71 18.15
C ALA A 662 -6.43 -43.12 17.66
N THR A 663 -6.13 -44.13 18.48
CA THR A 663 -6.64 -45.48 18.29
C THR A 663 -7.85 -45.71 19.19
N HIS A 664 -8.73 -46.63 18.80
CA HIS A 664 -9.90 -47.01 19.61
C HIS A 664 -9.58 -48.05 20.70
N GLU A 665 -8.36 -48.56 20.71
CA GLU A 665 -7.90 -49.69 21.54
C GLU A 665 -7.26 -49.24 22.87
N GLU A 666 -6.89 -47.97 22.99
CA GLU A 666 -6.21 -47.44 24.17
C GLU A 666 -7.10 -46.44 24.93
N ASN A 667 -6.98 -46.47 26.27
CA ASN A 667 -7.60 -45.46 27.11
C ASN A 667 -6.74 -44.19 27.11
N ILE A 668 -7.08 -43.28 26.21
CA ILE A 668 -6.36 -42.04 25.97
C ILE A 668 -6.87 -40.98 26.93
N LYS A 669 -5.96 -40.35 27.69
CA LYS A 669 -6.27 -39.19 28.51
C LYS A 669 -6.18 -37.92 27.68
N TYR A 670 -7.30 -37.21 27.51
CA TYR A 670 -7.34 -35.88 26.94
C TYR A 670 -7.40 -34.82 28.03
N GLU A 671 -6.69 -33.72 27.83
CA GLU A 671 -6.81 -32.49 28.64
C GLU A 671 -7.11 -31.33 27.70
N ILE A 672 -8.17 -30.58 27.98
CA ILE A 672 -8.63 -29.47 27.14
C ILE A 672 -8.52 -28.19 27.97
N ILE A 673 -7.85 -27.18 27.41
CA ILE A 673 -7.64 -25.88 28.06
C ILE A 673 -8.25 -24.80 27.18
N PRO A 674 -9.30 -24.08 27.63
CA PRO A 674 -9.85 -22.97 26.88
C PRO A 674 -8.93 -21.74 27.03
N TYR A 675 -8.70 -21.04 25.94
CA TYR A 675 -7.93 -19.81 25.85
C TYR A 675 -8.85 -18.64 25.48
N ALA A 676 -8.69 -17.52 26.14
CA ALA A 676 -9.35 -16.27 25.80
C ALA A 676 -8.55 -15.45 24.76
N LEU A 677 -9.17 -14.43 24.17
CA LEU A 677 -8.58 -13.53 23.18
C LEU A 677 -7.37 -12.74 23.71
N ASN A 678 -7.25 -12.57 25.02
CA ASN A 678 -6.07 -12.00 25.68
C ASN A 678 -5.04 -13.04 26.17
N LEU A 679 -5.19 -14.31 25.76
CA LEU A 679 -4.37 -15.47 26.13
C LEU A 679 -4.46 -15.92 27.60
N THR A 680 -5.40 -15.38 28.39
CA THR A 680 -5.75 -15.99 29.67
C THR A 680 -6.40 -17.36 29.45
N THR A 681 -6.24 -18.28 30.40
CA THR A 681 -6.75 -19.66 30.29
C THR A 681 -7.82 -19.93 31.33
N GLY A 682 -8.83 -20.69 30.95
CA GLY A 682 -9.76 -21.28 31.91
C GLY A 682 -9.23 -22.58 32.51
N ASP A 683 -10.00 -23.14 33.44
CA ASP A 683 -9.70 -24.40 34.09
C ASP A 683 -9.68 -25.53 33.06
N LYS A 684 -8.68 -26.41 33.21
CA LYS A 684 -8.51 -27.56 32.33
C LYS A 684 -9.58 -28.61 32.62
N VAL A 685 -10.09 -29.25 31.58
CA VAL A 685 -11.01 -30.38 31.68
C VAL A 685 -10.30 -31.64 31.22
N GLU A 686 -10.30 -32.67 32.07
CA GLU A 686 -9.71 -33.97 31.79
C GLU A 686 -10.79 -34.97 31.44
N VAL A 687 -10.61 -35.73 30.36
CA VAL A 687 -11.54 -36.77 29.94
C VAL A 687 -10.78 -37.93 29.31
N ASN A 688 -11.24 -39.15 29.57
CA ASN A 688 -10.60 -40.36 29.07
C ASN A 688 -11.41 -40.93 27.89
N SER A 689 -10.75 -41.50 26.88
CA SER A 689 -11.43 -42.09 25.73
C SER A 689 -12.31 -43.29 26.10
N PHE A 690 -12.04 -43.92 27.26
CA PHE A 690 -12.87 -45.00 27.77
C PHE A 690 -14.01 -44.51 28.68
N THR A 691 -14.16 -43.20 28.89
CA THR A 691 -15.27 -42.65 29.66
C THR A 691 -16.60 -42.96 28.96
N PRO A 692 -17.59 -43.58 29.64
CA PRO A 692 -18.92 -43.79 29.08
C PRO A 692 -19.61 -42.43 28.83
N SER A 693 -20.36 -42.31 27.73
CA SER A 693 -21.04 -41.07 27.38
C SER A 693 -22.48 -41.07 27.86
N ILE A 694 -22.94 -40.00 28.51
CA ILE A 694 -24.35 -39.73 28.79
C ILE A 694 -24.85 -38.68 27.80
N SER A 695 -25.80 -39.04 26.94
CA SER A 695 -26.53 -38.11 26.08
C SER A 695 -27.93 -37.89 26.64
N ILE A 696 -28.33 -36.62 26.77
CA ILE A 696 -29.66 -36.24 27.23
C ILE A 696 -30.38 -35.52 26.09
N GLN A 697 -31.70 -35.71 25.97
CA GLN A 697 -32.53 -35.07 24.94
C GLN A 697 -32.40 -33.53 24.93
N GLN A 698 -32.34 -32.92 26.10
CA GLN A 698 -32.26 -31.47 26.35
C GLN A 698 -31.69 -31.23 27.76
N ASP A 699 -31.01 -30.11 27.97
CA ASP A 699 -30.35 -29.82 29.25
C ASP A 699 -31.32 -29.30 30.35
N GLU A 700 -32.52 -28.89 29.93
CA GLU A 700 -33.63 -28.49 30.79
C GLU A 700 -34.94 -29.08 30.26
N PHE A 701 -35.78 -29.62 31.15
CA PHE A 701 -37.07 -30.23 30.85
C PHE A 701 -38.20 -29.40 31.45
N THR A 702 -39.18 -29.01 30.65
CA THR A 702 -40.43 -28.46 31.18
C THR A 702 -41.54 -29.52 31.15
N ILE A 703 -42.20 -29.72 32.29
CA ILE A 703 -43.37 -30.61 32.43
C ILE A 703 -44.52 -29.90 33.12
N GLY A 704 -45.76 -30.27 32.80
CA GLY A 704 -46.96 -29.69 33.40
C GLY A 704 -47.24 -30.26 34.79
N LEU A 705 -47.97 -29.49 35.60
CA LEU A 705 -48.42 -29.94 36.91
C LEU A 705 -49.23 -31.24 36.77
N ARG A 706 -48.82 -32.28 37.50
CA ARG A 706 -49.36 -33.66 37.51
C ARG A 706 -49.10 -34.46 36.23
N GLU A 707 -48.24 -33.98 35.33
CA GLU A 707 -47.75 -34.78 34.21
C GLU A 707 -46.84 -35.91 34.72
N GLU A 708 -46.92 -37.09 34.12
CA GLU A 708 -46.04 -38.21 34.46
C GLU A 708 -44.62 -37.90 33.94
N PHE A 709 -43.62 -38.09 34.81
CA PHE A 709 -42.22 -37.84 34.47
C PHE A 709 -41.37 -39.07 34.72
N GLU A 710 -40.90 -39.70 33.64
CA GLU A 710 -40.02 -40.87 33.66
C GLU A 710 -38.62 -40.47 33.17
N PRO A 711 -37.64 -40.23 34.07
CA PRO A 711 -36.30 -39.75 33.70
C PRO A 711 -35.58 -40.61 32.65
N MET A 712 -35.81 -41.92 32.69
CA MET A 712 -35.15 -42.88 31.80
C MET A 712 -35.54 -42.71 30.31
N ASP A 713 -36.65 -42.03 30.01
CA ASP A 713 -37.10 -41.80 28.63
C ASP A 713 -36.25 -40.76 27.87
N TYR A 714 -35.46 -39.97 28.61
CA TYR A 714 -34.73 -38.81 28.07
C TYR A 714 -33.22 -39.01 28.00
N VAL A 715 -32.71 -40.11 28.56
CA VAL A 715 -31.27 -40.41 28.66
C VAL A 715 -30.89 -41.58 27.75
N LYS A 716 -29.71 -41.48 27.16
CA LYS A 716 -29.03 -42.60 26.51
C LYS A 716 -27.59 -42.64 27.00
N ALA A 717 -27.15 -43.78 27.48
CA ALA A 717 -25.76 -44.01 27.84
C ALA A 717 -25.12 -45.04 26.90
N LEU A 718 -23.93 -44.72 26.41
CA LEU A 718 -23.10 -45.62 25.62
C LEU A 718 -21.79 -45.89 26.37
N ASN A 719 -21.29 -47.12 26.30
CA ASN A 719 -19.93 -47.39 26.77
C ASN A 719 -18.90 -46.85 25.77
N HIS A 720 -17.62 -47.00 26.10
CA HIS A 720 -16.54 -46.56 25.22
C HIS A 720 -16.50 -47.27 23.86
N ASN A 721 -17.12 -48.43 23.70
CA ASN A 721 -17.23 -49.15 22.42
C ASN A 721 -18.45 -48.72 21.60
N GLY A 722 -19.24 -47.75 22.09
CA GLY A 722 -20.48 -47.31 21.46
C GLY A 722 -21.66 -48.26 21.69
N GLU A 723 -21.51 -49.26 22.56
CA GLU A 723 -22.59 -50.17 22.92
C GLU A 723 -23.56 -49.50 23.88
N ASN A 724 -24.87 -49.71 23.66
CA ASN A 724 -25.90 -49.13 24.51
C ASN A 724 -25.90 -49.78 25.90
N ILE A 725 -25.58 -48.98 26.92
CA ILE A 725 -25.58 -49.35 28.33
C ILE A 725 -26.58 -48.53 29.14
N THR A 726 -27.59 -47.93 28.48
CA THR A 726 -28.61 -47.08 29.13
C THR A 726 -29.28 -47.80 30.30
N SER A 727 -29.47 -49.12 30.22
CA SER A 727 -30.03 -49.92 31.32
C SER A 727 -29.18 -49.95 32.60
N LYS A 728 -27.91 -49.54 32.54
CA LYS A 728 -27.01 -49.43 33.70
C LYS A 728 -27.04 -48.03 34.34
N VAL A 729 -27.75 -47.06 33.76
CA VAL A 729 -27.85 -45.70 34.30
C VAL A 729 -28.62 -45.74 35.62
N LYS A 730 -28.01 -45.16 36.65
CA LYS A 730 -28.66 -44.88 37.93
C LYS A 730 -29.17 -43.44 37.91
N VAL A 731 -30.43 -43.24 38.25
CA VAL A 731 -31.04 -41.91 38.34
C VAL A 731 -31.27 -41.56 39.81
N GLU A 732 -30.84 -40.37 40.21
CA GLU A 732 -31.12 -39.77 41.52
C GLU A 732 -31.90 -38.47 41.29
N HIS A 733 -33.13 -38.37 41.78
CA HIS A 733 -33.94 -37.15 41.67
C HIS A 733 -34.97 -37.03 42.79
N ASN A 734 -35.45 -35.82 43.01
CA ASN A 734 -36.52 -35.48 43.95
C ASN A 734 -37.69 -34.72 43.29
N VAL A 735 -37.81 -34.80 41.97
CA VAL A 735 -38.90 -34.17 41.20
C VAL A 735 -40.27 -34.54 41.78
N ASP A 736 -41.06 -33.54 42.20
CA ASP A 736 -42.46 -33.69 42.63
C ASP A 736 -43.38 -33.00 41.63
N THR A 737 -44.05 -33.79 40.79
CA THR A 737 -44.94 -33.25 39.75
C THR A 737 -46.23 -32.62 40.31
N ASN A 738 -46.47 -32.69 41.64
CA ASN A 738 -47.61 -32.04 42.29
C ASN A 738 -47.32 -30.61 42.75
N GLN A 739 -46.05 -30.18 42.72
CA GLN A 739 -45.63 -28.86 43.16
C GLN A 739 -44.88 -28.16 42.01
N GLN A 740 -45.22 -26.88 41.80
CA GLN A 740 -44.46 -26.05 40.86
C GLN A 740 -43.13 -25.67 41.50
N ASP A 741 -42.04 -26.11 40.89
CA ASP A 741 -40.67 -25.80 41.29
C ASP A 741 -39.69 -26.17 40.17
N ILE A 742 -38.42 -25.78 40.35
CA ILE A 742 -37.31 -26.27 39.53
C ILE A 742 -36.57 -27.34 40.34
N TYR A 743 -36.56 -28.56 39.80
CA TYR A 743 -35.94 -29.73 40.39
C TYR A 743 -34.67 -30.13 39.62
N GLU A 744 -33.84 -30.97 40.22
CA GLU A 744 -32.66 -31.54 39.59
C GLU A 744 -32.79 -33.06 39.45
N VAL A 745 -32.35 -33.58 38.30
CA VAL A 745 -32.23 -35.01 38.03
C VAL A 745 -30.77 -35.31 37.73
N LYS A 746 -30.18 -36.22 38.50
CA LYS A 746 -28.80 -36.66 38.34
C LYS A 746 -28.76 -38.06 37.74
N TYR A 747 -28.19 -38.17 36.54
CA TYR A 747 -27.89 -39.43 35.88
C TYR A 747 -26.45 -39.84 36.18
N ILE A 748 -26.25 -41.07 36.62
CA ILE A 748 -24.95 -41.62 37.02
C ILE A 748 -24.75 -42.92 36.24
N ILE A 749 -23.65 -43.05 35.53
CA ILE A 749 -23.24 -44.29 34.86
C ILE A 749 -21.85 -44.69 35.33
N THR A 750 -21.70 -45.96 35.71
CA THR A 750 -20.39 -46.55 35.99
C THR A 750 -20.16 -47.70 35.04
N ASP A 751 -19.09 -47.64 34.24
CA ASP A 751 -18.67 -48.71 33.34
C ASP A 751 -17.16 -48.92 33.47
N GLU A 752 -16.74 -50.18 33.59
CA GLU A 752 -15.32 -50.58 33.78
C GLU A 752 -14.57 -49.81 34.89
N GLY A 753 -15.27 -49.40 35.94
CA GLY A 753 -14.70 -48.66 37.08
C GLY A 753 -14.59 -47.15 36.86
N ILE A 754 -15.04 -46.63 35.72
CA ILE A 754 -15.13 -45.19 35.42
C ILE A 754 -16.58 -44.74 35.64
N THR A 755 -16.77 -43.71 36.47
CA THR A 755 -18.08 -43.12 36.75
C THR A 755 -18.22 -41.77 36.06
N THR A 756 -19.33 -41.56 35.38
CA THR A 756 -19.73 -40.29 34.76
C THR A 756 -21.09 -39.88 35.30
N GLU A 757 -21.26 -38.58 35.54
CA GLU A 757 -22.48 -38.01 36.07
C GLU A 757 -22.93 -36.86 35.18
N LYS A 758 -24.24 -36.70 34.99
CA LYS A 758 -24.85 -35.53 34.34
C LYS A 758 -26.07 -35.10 35.13
N VAL A 759 -26.14 -33.82 35.51
CA VAL A 759 -27.28 -33.22 36.19
C VAL A 759 -28.06 -32.39 35.18
N VAL A 760 -29.38 -32.47 35.22
CA VAL A 760 -30.28 -31.68 34.38
C VAL A 760 -31.39 -31.06 35.23
N LYS A 761 -31.94 -29.96 34.76
CA LYS A 761 -33.06 -29.28 35.42
C LYS A 761 -34.40 -29.78 34.89
N VAL A 762 -35.37 -29.90 35.79
CA VAL A 762 -36.77 -30.21 35.47
C VAL A 762 -37.66 -29.14 36.08
N GLU A 763 -38.22 -28.28 35.25
CA GLU A 763 -39.17 -27.24 35.65
C GLU A 763 -40.61 -27.79 35.60
N VAL A 764 -41.28 -27.80 36.75
CA VAL A 764 -42.71 -28.14 36.84
C VAL A 764 -43.53 -26.85 36.74
N VAL A 765 -44.18 -26.64 35.60
CA VAL A 765 -45.00 -25.45 35.34
C VAL A 765 -46.48 -25.72 35.58
N SER A 766 -47.27 -24.67 35.83
CA SER A 766 -48.73 -24.80 36.06
C SER A 766 -49.43 -25.44 34.86
N LYS A 767 -49.06 -25.00 33.66
CA LYS A 767 -49.51 -25.50 32.36
C LYS A 767 -48.58 -24.96 31.27
N TYR A 768 -48.36 -25.73 30.21
CA TYR A 768 -47.80 -25.25 28.94
C TYR A 768 -48.75 -25.59 27.78
N ASP A 769 -48.58 -24.91 26.64
CA ASP A 769 -49.28 -25.20 25.39
C ASP A 769 -48.24 -25.38 24.27
N TYR A 770 -48.48 -26.30 23.34
CA TYR A 770 -47.62 -26.41 22.15
C TYR A 770 -47.91 -25.29 21.16
N LEU A 771 -46.91 -24.48 20.84
CA LEU A 771 -47.06 -23.38 19.89
C LEU A 771 -47.58 -23.86 18.52
N SER A 772 -47.18 -25.07 18.12
CA SER A 772 -47.60 -25.71 16.87
C SER A 772 -49.08 -26.10 16.81
N ASP A 773 -49.78 -26.14 17.95
CA ASP A 773 -51.24 -26.35 17.99
C ASP A 773 -52.01 -25.07 17.64
N SER A 774 -51.40 -23.90 17.80
CA SER A 774 -51.97 -22.63 17.37
C SER A 774 -51.72 -22.38 15.88
N GLU A 775 -52.64 -21.67 15.23
CA GLU A 775 -52.38 -21.14 13.88
C GLU A 775 -51.30 -20.06 13.93
N TRP A 776 -50.30 -20.17 13.04
CA TRP A 776 -49.36 -19.07 12.84
C TRP A 776 -50.08 -17.86 12.22
N LYS A 777 -49.59 -16.66 12.52
CA LYS A 777 -50.08 -15.42 11.90
C LYS A 777 -49.60 -15.31 10.45
N ALA A 778 -48.35 -15.67 10.20
CA ALA A 778 -47.73 -15.63 8.89
C ALA A 778 -46.63 -16.69 8.77
N VAL A 779 -46.43 -17.19 7.56
CA VAL A 779 -45.33 -18.10 7.23
C VAL A 779 -44.77 -17.77 5.84
N GLU A 780 -43.44 -17.76 5.73
CA GLU A 780 -42.69 -17.50 4.51
C GLU A 780 -41.63 -18.59 4.34
N THR A 781 -41.51 -19.18 3.16
CA THR A 781 -40.41 -20.10 2.85
C THR A 781 -40.04 -20.00 1.39
N GLN A 782 -38.74 -20.16 1.09
CA GLN A 782 -38.24 -20.16 -0.28
C GLN A 782 -38.46 -21.48 -1.01
N TYR A 783 -38.61 -22.59 -0.27
CA TYR A 783 -38.72 -23.92 -0.86
C TYR A 783 -39.54 -24.88 0.01
N GLY A 784 -40.31 -25.76 -0.63
CA GLY A 784 -41.17 -26.72 0.07
C GLY A 784 -42.41 -26.10 0.71
N SER A 785 -43.18 -26.93 1.40
CA SER A 785 -44.39 -26.50 2.13
C SER A 785 -44.15 -26.65 3.63
N PRO A 786 -44.35 -25.59 4.43
CA PRO A 786 -44.27 -25.68 5.88
C PRO A 786 -45.27 -26.70 6.43
N ARG A 787 -44.88 -27.43 7.48
CA ARG A 787 -45.69 -28.47 8.12
C ARG A 787 -45.87 -28.17 9.60
N ARG A 788 -47.01 -28.55 10.17
CA ARG A 788 -47.32 -28.50 11.61
C ARG A 788 -47.83 -29.85 12.07
N ASN A 789 -47.33 -30.33 13.21
CA ASN A 789 -47.77 -31.56 13.89
C ASN A 789 -47.89 -32.78 12.98
N LYS A 790 -47.12 -32.83 11.89
CA LYS A 790 -47.20 -33.88 10.87
C LYS A 790 -45.82 -34.23 10.37
N ASP A 791 -45.46 -35.51 10.54
CA ASP A 791 -44.19 -36.09 10.10
C ASP A 791 -42.97 -35.28 10.59
N ILE A 792 -43.03 -34.74 11.81
CA ILE A 792 -41.91 -33.99 12.38
C ILE A 792 -40.86 -35.00 12.85
N LYS A 793 -39.69 -35.01 12.22
CA LYS A 793 -38.61 -35.95 12.57
C LYS A 793 -37.32 -35.21 12.88
N GLY A 794 -36.76 -35.49 14.03
CA GLY A 794 -35.45 -34.99 14.47
C GLY A 794 -34.55 -36.13 14.91
N ARG A 795 -33.32 -35.79 15.27
CA ARG A 795 -32.36 -36.74 15.84
C ARG A 795 -32.21 -36.45 17.33
N ILE A 796 -32.53 -37.42 18.19
CA ILE A 796 -32.32 -37.37 19.64
C ILE A 796 -31.33 -38.46 20.01
N ASN A 797 -30.24 -38.11 20.70
CA ASN A 797 -29.23 -39.07 21.17
C ASN A 797 -28.76 -40.06 20.08
N GLY A 798 -28.62 -39.56 18.83
CA GLY A 798 -28.22 -40.35 17.66
C GLY A 798 -29.34 -41.06 16.92
N ASP A 799 -30.52 -41.22 17.53
CA ASP A 799 -31.65 -41.95 16.94
C ASP A 799 -32.65 -41.00 16.28
N ILE A 800 -33.29 -41.45 15.19
CA ILE A 800 -34.36 -40.70 14.53
C ILE A 800 -35.63 -40.85 15.37
N LYS A 801 -36.12 -39.75 15.92
CA LYS A 801 -37.37 -39.69 16.70
C LYS A 801 -38.43 -38.93 15.88
N THR A 802 -39.66 -39.45 15.90
CA THR A 802 -40.82 -38.74 15.36
C THR A 802 -41.49 -37.99 16.52
N PHE A 803 -41.77 -36.71 16.31
CA PHE A 803 -42.45 -35.85 17.27
C PHE A 803 -43.90 -35.62 16.83
N GLU A 804 -44.82 -35.75 17.78
CA GLU A 804 -46.24 -35.46 17.53
C GLU A 804 -46.49 -33.96 17.33
N LYS A 805 -45.68 -33.12 17.99
CA LYS A 805 -45.82 -31.67 18.03
C LYS A 805 -44.59 -30.99 17.47
N GLY A 806 -44.80 -29.91 16.70
CA GLY A 806 -43.72 -29.11 16.13
C GLY A 806 -44.04 -28.57 14.75
N PHE A 807 -43.04 -27.97 14.11
CA PHE A 807 -43.13 -27.42 12.76
C PHE A 807 -41.88 -27.73 11.95
N GLY A 808 -42.04 -27.95 10.65
CA GLY A 808 -40.96 -28.19 9.69
C GLY A 808 -40.99 -27.13 8.58
N ILE A 809 -39.83 -26.53 8.28
CA ILE A 809 -39.69 -25.46 7.28
C ILE A 809 -38.29 -25.50 6.64
N HIS A 810 -38.18 -25.11 5.37
CA HIS A 810 -36.90 -25.02 4.66
C HIS A 810 -36.28 -23.62 4.83
N ALA A 811 -34.94 -23.55 4.89
CA ALA A 811 -34.19 -22.29 4.90
C ALA A 811 -34.05 -21.69 3.47
N ASN A 812 -34.18 -20.39 3.23
CA ASN A 812 -34.59 -19.36 4.17
C ASN A 812 -36.11 -19.41 4.40
N GLY A 813 -36.53 -19.37 5.66
CA GLY A 813 -37.94 -19.41 6.05
C GLY A 813 -38.18 -18.72 7.38
N LYS A 814 -39.42 -18.26 7.58
CA LYS A 814 -39.87 -17.51 8.76
C LYS A 814 -41.29 -17.91 9.14
N ILE A 815 -41.53 -18.22 10.41
CA ILE A 815 -42.86 -18.45 10.99
C ILE A 815 -43.10 -17.35 12.02
N THR A 816 -44.26 -16.69 11.97
CA THR A 816 -44.64 -15.61 12.88
C THR A 816 -45.90 -16.00 13.63
N TYR A 817 -45.89 -15.88 14.96
CA TYR A 817 -47.07 -16.06 15.82
C TYR A 817 -47.49 -14.73 16.44
N ASP A 818 -48.79 -14.59 16.71
CA ASP A 818 -49.32 -13.50 17.53
C ASP A 818 -49.55 -14.01 18.95
N LEU A 819 -48.77 -13.51 19.89
CA LEU A 819 -48.89 -13.86 21.31
C LEU A 819 -49.57 -12.75 22.11
N SER A 820 -50.17 -11.76 21.45
CA SER A 820 -50.87 -10.65 22.12
C SER A 820 -51.99 -11.16 23.02
N GLY A 821 -52.00 -10.71 24.28
CA GLY A 821 -53.01 -11.12 25.26
C GLY A 821 -52.87 -12.58 25.74
N LYS A 822 -51.69 -13.18 25.54
CA LYS A 822 -51.31 -14.46 26.14
C LYS A 822 -50.35 -14.22 27.30
N ASP A 823 -50.54 -14.97 28.37
CA ASP A 823 -49.70 -14.92 29.57
C ASP A 823 -48.68 -16.07 29.51
N TYR A 824 -47.78 -16.03 28.51
CA TYR A 824 -46.68 -17.00 28.38
C TYR A 824 -45.37 -16.37 28.86
N ASP A 825 -44.67 -17.07 29.76
CA ASP A 825 -43.41 -16.59 30.33
C ASP A 825 -42.18 -17.04 29.53
N ASN A 826 -42.21 -18.26 28.96
CA ASN A 826 -41.07 -18.90 28.31
C ASN A 826 -41.46 -19.48 26.93
N PHE A 827 -40.48 -19.57 26.02
CA PHE A 827 -40.57 -20.32 24.76
C PHE A 827 -39.49 -21.39 24.73
N GLU A 828 -39.88 -22.65 24.56
CA GLU A 828 -38.98 -23.80 24.44
C GLU A 828 -39.19 -24.50 23.09
N ALA A 829 -38.08 -24.91 22.45
CA ALA A 829 -38.13 -25.73 21.25
C ALA A 829 -36.86 -26.58 21.07
N LEU A 830 -37.03 -27.79 20.55
CA LEU A 830 -35.95 -28.61 20.00
C LEU A 830 -35.72 -28.25 18.54
N LEU A 831 -34.49 -27.89 18.19
CA LEU A 831 -34.12 -27.41 16.86
C LEU A 831 -33.14 -28.37 16.20
N GLY A 832 -33.31 -28.63 14.90
CA GLY A 832 -32.42 -29.53 14.17
C GLY A 832 -32.76 -29.68 12.70
N VAL A 833 -31.90 -30.43 11.99
CA VAL A 833 -32.15 -30.82 10.61
C VAL A 833 -33.29 -31.84 10.57
N ASP A 834 -34.27 -31.61 9.71
CA ASP A 834 -35.41 -32.51 9.51
C ASP A 834 -34.93 -33.87 8.96
N MET A 835 -35.21 -34.95 9.69
CA MET A 835 -34.77 -36.30 9.34
C MET A 835 -35.67 -37.00 8.30
N ASN A 836 -36.58 -36.26 7.65
CA ASN A 836 -37.25 -36.74 6.44
C ASN A 836 -36.40 -36.60 5.17
N ILE A 837 -35.27 -35.89 5.23
CA ILE A 837 -34.34 -35.80 4.11
C ILE A 837 -33.33 -36.95 4.16
N SER A 838 -32.80 -37.34 2.98
CA SER A 838 -31.72 -38.33 2.92
C SER A 838 -30.46 -37.82 3.62
N ALA A 839 -29.68 -38.71 4.24
CA ALA A 839 -28.44 -38.35 4.91
C ALA A 839 -27.43 -37.72 3.93
N GLN A 840 -26.87 -36.57 4.31
CA GLN A 840 -25.91 -35.79 3.52
C GLN A 840 -25.18 -34.76 4.39
N ASP A 841 -24.10 -34.17 3.86
CA ASP A 841 -23.13 -33.29 4.53
C ASP A 841 -23.20 -31.81 4.10
N LYS A 842 -24.23 -31.43 3.34
CA LYS A 842 -24.48 -30.12 2.72
C LYS A 842 -25.55 -29.29 3.46
N SER A 843 -26.17 -29.80 4.52
CA SER A 843 -27.10 -29.01 5.34
C SER A 843 -26.36 -27.88 6.05
N SER A 844 -26.80 -26.65 5.83
CA SER A 844 -26.33 -25.46 6.56
C SER A 844 -27.55 -24.65 7.00
N ILE A 845 -27.73 -24.49 8.31
CA ILE A 845 -28.92 -23.86 8.91
C ILE A 845 -28.47 -22.98 10.07
N THR A 846 -29.08 -21.80 10.17
CA THR A 846 -29.00 -20.93 11.35
C THR A 846 -30.41 -20.69 11.85
N PHE A 847 -30.66 -20.93 13.13
CA PHE A 847 -31.94 -20.64 13.77
C PHE A 847 -31.90 -19.26 14.42
N LYS A 848 -33.00 -18.51 14.32
CA LYS A 848 -33.19 -17.22 14.99
C LYS A 848 -34.60 -17.18 15.58
N VAL A 849 -34.69 -16.89 16.87
CA VAL A 849 -35.94 -16.58 17.56
C VAL A 849 -35.96 -15.08 17.77
N ILE A 850 -37.07 -14.41 17.48
CA ILE A 850 -37.18 -12.94 17.54
C ILE A 850 -38.47 -12.58 18.27
N GLY A 851 -38.36 -11.86 19.38
CA GLY A 851 -39.50 -11.32 20.15
C GLY A 851 -39.65 -9.82 19.90
N ASP A 852 -40.82 -9.38 19.42
CA ASP A 852 -41.15 -7.96 19.20
C ASP A 852 -40.09 -7.16 18.40
N GLY A 853 -39.47 -7.82 17.41
CA GLY A 853 -38.44 -7.22 16.54
C GLY A 853 -37.04 -7.17 17.15
N LYS A 854 -36.84 -7.73 18.35
CA LYS A 854 -35.53 -7.90 18.99
C LYS A 854 -35.10 -9.36 18.87
N LEU A 855 -33.87 -9.54 18.37
CA LEU A 855 -33.21 -10.84 18.30
C LEU A 855 -32.89 -11.33 19.71
#